data_AF-A0A9X6JIV8-F1
#
_entry.id   AF-A0A9X6JIV8-F1
#
_cell.length_a   1.000
_cell.length_b   1.000
_cell.length_c   1.000
_cell.angle_alpha   90.00
_cell.angle_beta   90.00
_cell.angle_gamma   90.00
#
_symmetry.space_group_name_H-M   'P 1'
#
loop_
_entity.id
_entity.type
_entity.pdbx_description
1 polymer ?
#
loop_
_entity_poly.entity_id
_entity_poly.type
_entity_poly.pdbx_seq_one_letter_code
_entity_poly.pdbx_strand_id
1 'polypeptide(L)'
;MCMFKLFGRKTSISFGIFFLVLLFTFNVKAESLEENTIPLEKATVQAQTYFNYVTKNTKSNWNGGELKFDRVLYDYKGKITAYLFIIHKEQVESGFLITSGNKNISGILESAREGNNPYHGVAKENSIYLGPLTHYKKTANNREFVDIHTNQIVEESKLVASNIFENPKIINDFKKNNEKKDKNSRALSGQMPQYTKKYIQGVPDLTWTYGCTPTAVANIVGYWVKSYPRLDGYNGNTVVNGINSGPYDKVLANLAKFMETTPEGATYATKGIEGLKKYFNTIGQYSVNIEQHSTWNKDPHHTFFDIYKEEINADRPVWLNTSKHPIFNEHSLSGVGYEEFFDPTEQQWYRSAIVHDTWDSTIKDYYLIWAPQIDEVISIKPGTDLNSENSKIYTEKGTAIHYNWGAGAPAGQPKDKFQAKFDQSQFLKSGDYFMQTLADDGVRVTFDNNKIIDRWTDSGGQIDRALLTNVKYGNHSLTTDFYENSGNAAIYSDIVPFDSWLAYYYPNKNLEGLPIDAKVLPPMGVNGILLENNGVGAPTAKVPADGFSARYTTVKRLPAGEYVIRGRADDGIRVLIDGKVVLDRWTASAFREDARVIKIEDGTASWAFGNSNEKNIHLIEVQYLEESNVSHVEFDIQEFWDSYYFEPKDGWLAAFYNNKDLQGPGIVKGGRTSLNKIDKLQFNWGSESPDPGIQKDNFSALFMKVEDFEPGMYEFEVKADDGVIVTVNNFNKIIDSWVPSAGEVRKKQVYLSGKTRISVKYLELEGDANIQLNYKKID
;
A
#
# COMPACT_ATOMS: atom_id res chain seq x y z
N MET A 1 -5.84 78.76 -0.78
CA MET A 1 -7.31 78.84 -0.94
C MET A 1 -7.72 77.60 -1.73
N CYS A 2 -8.48 76.59 -1.30
CA CYS A 2 -9.34 76.30 -0.15
C CYS A 2 -9.07 74.82 0.27
N MET A 3 -8.97 74.46 1.57
CA MET A 3 -10.05 73.89 2.42
C MET A 3 -10.91 72.80 1.73
N PHE A 4 -11.21 71.58 2.23
CA PHE A 4 -11.14 70.95 3.56
C PHE A 4 -11.42 69.41 3.42
N LYS A 5 -10.87 68.59 4.34
CA LYS A 5 -11.36 67.33 4.98
C LYS A 5 -12.34 66.38 4.23
N LEU A 6 -12.23 65.05 4.27
CA LEU A 6 -12.21 64.15 5.45
C LEU A 6 -11.84 62.69 5.08
N PHE A 7 -11.43 61.96 6.12
CA PHE A 7 -10.85 60.61 6.24
C PHE A 7 -11.58 59.41 5.60
N GLY A 8 -10.82 58.34 5.31
CA GLY A 8 -11.31 56.96 5.53
C GLY A 8 -10.71 55.81 4.71
N ARG A 9 -9.50 55.35 5.05
CA ARG A 9 -8.98 53.95 5.01
C ARG A 9 -9.71 52.90 4.11
N LYS A 10 -9.01 52.32 3.13
CA LYS A 10 -8.31 51.02 3.22
C LYS A 10 -7.62 50.65 1.89
N THR A 11 -6.52 49.94 2.04
CA THR A 11 -5.50 49.49 1.09
C THR A 11 -5.96 48.44 0.07
N SER A 12 -5.55 48.62 -1.20
CA SER A 12 -5.01 47.56 -2.06
C SER A 12 -4.17 48.19 -3.18
N ILE A 13 -2.84 48.08 -3.07
CA ILE A 13 -1.91 48.46 -4.14
C ILE A 13 -1.81 47.25 -5.09
N SER A 14 -2.24 47.48 -6.33
CA SER A 14 -1.90 46.65 -7.47
C SER A 14 -0.43 46.87 -7.81
N PHE A 15 0.35 45.80 -7.89
CA PHE A 15 1.54 45.74 -8.74
C PHE A 15 1.69 44.30 -9.23
N GLY A 16 1.32 44.08 -10.50
CA GLY A 16 1.68 42.88 -11.22
C GLY A 16 3.19 42.85 -11.44
N ILE A 17 3.82 41.74 -11.06
CA ILE A 17 5.19 41.42 -11.48
C ILE A 17 5.06 40.35 -12.57
N PHE A 18 5.26 40.77 -13.80
CA PHE A 18 5.52 39.91 -14.95
C PHE A 18 6.84 39.16 -14.68
N PHE A 19 6.78 37.83 -14.56
CA PHE A 19 7.98 37.00 -14.49
C PHE A 19 8.57 36.91 -15.90
N LEU A 20 9.60 37.71 -16.17
CA LEU A 20 10.43 37.61 -17.36
C LEU A 20 11.37 36.41 -17.18
N VAL A 21 11.07 35.30 -17.84
CA VAL A 21 11.99 34.14 -17.92
C VAL A 21 13.16 34.55 -18.80
N LEU A 22 14.30 34.87 -18.17
CA LEU A 22 15.59 34.97 -18.86
C LEU A 22 16.03 33.55 -19.26
N LEU A 23 15.90 33.22 -20.54
CA LEU A 23 16.55 32.06 -21.15
C LEU A 23 18.07 32.29 -21.14
N PHE A 24 18.77 31.77 -20.14
CA PHE A 24 20.20 31.53 -20.25
C PHE A 24 20.40 30.28 -21.11
N THR A 25 20.78 30.45 -22.37
CA THR A 25 21.29 29.36 -23.20
C THR A 25 22.68 28.98 -22.70
N PHE A 26 22.78 27.96 -21.85
CA PHE A 26 24.05 27.25 -21.68
C PHE A 26 24.27 26.39 -22.93
N ASN A 27 25.28 26.75 -23.73
CA ASN A 27 25.86 25.84 -24.72
C ASN A 27 26.60 24.73 -23.96
N VAL A 28 25.88 23.72 -23.49
CA VAL A 28 26.48 22.44 -23.14
C VAL A 28 26.60 21.67 -24.46
N LYS A 29 27.85 21.39 -24.87
CA LYS A 29 28.13 20.39 -25.89
C LYS A 29 27.44 19.10 -25.42
N ALA A 30 26.45 18.63 -26.17
CA ALA A 30 25.86 17.32 -25.95
C ALA A 30 26.94 16.28 -26.23
N GLU A 31 27.67 15.90 -25.20
CA GLU A 31 28.50 14.70 -25.19
C GLU A 31 27.52 13.54 -25.34
N SER A 32 27.71 12.72 -26.37
CA SER A 32 26.87 11.55 -26.59
C SER A 32 27.00 10.65 -25.37
N LEU A 33 25.97 10.62 -24.52
CA LEU A 33 25.92 9.73 -23.37
C LEU A 33 26.18 8.29 -23.84
N GLU A 34 27.05 7.56 -23.13
CA GLU A 34 27.23 6.13 -23.41
C GLU A 34 25.87 5.43 -23.39
N GLU A 35 25.67 4.44 -24.27
CA GLU A 35 24.41 3.75 -24.54
C GLU A 35 23.64 3.29 -23.28
N ASN A 36 24.37 3.00 -22.21
CA ASN A 36 23.86 2.49 -20.93
C ASN A 36 23.76 3.52 -19.79
N THR A 37 23.87 4.82 -20.05
CA THR A 37 23.81 5.88 -19.01
C THR A 37 22.40 6.45 -18.83
N ILE A 38 21.94 6.62 -17.59
CA ILE A 38 20.71 7.32 -17.25
C ILE A 38 21.00 8.83 -17.28
N PRO A 39 20.26 9.65 -18.05
CA PRO A 39 20.45 11.11 -18.05
C PRO A 39 20.14 11.74 -16.68
N LEU A 40 20.89 12.79 -16.30
CA LEU A 40 20.69 13.52 -15.03
C LEU A 40 19.25 14.02 -14.84
N GLU A 41 18.58 14.45 -15.91
CA GLU A 41 17.19 14.90 -15.88
C GLU A 41 16.25 13.79 -15.38
N LYS A 42 16.42 12.56 -15.91
CA LYS A 42 15.64 11.39 -15.49
C LYS A 42 15.95 11.03 -14.03
N ALA A 43 17.23 11.02 -13.66
CA ALA A 43 17.67 10.77 -12.30
C ALA A 43 17.11 11.80 -11.29
N THR A 44 17.03 13.07 -11.71
CA THR A 44 16.47 14.17 -10.89
C THR A 44 14.97 14.00 -10.66
N VAL A 45 14.21 13.61 -11.69
CA VAL A 45 12.77 13.30 -11.54
C VAL A 45 12.56 12.13 -10.58
N GLN A 46 13.38 11.08 -10.68
CA GLN A 46 13.32 9.94 -9.79
C GLN A 46 13.66 10.33 -8.33
N ALA A 47 14.74 11.07 -8.13
CA ALA A 47 15.15 11.61 -6.84
C ALA A 47 14.05 12.45 -6.19
N GLN A 48 13.45 13.38 -6.94
CA GLN A 48 12.39 14.25 -6.46
C GLN A 48 11.11 13.47 -6.14
N THR A 49 10.76 12.48 -6.96
CA THR A 49 9.61 11.61 -6.74
C THR A 49 9.75 10.85 -5.43
N TYR A 50 10.91 10.24 -5.20
CA TYR A 50 11.21 9.53 -3.95
C TYR A 50 11.19 10.46 -2.73
N PHE A 51 11.85 11.62 -2.82
CA PHE A 51 11.85 12.63 -1.76
C PHE A 51 10.43 13.07 -1.38
N ASN A 52 9.57 13.30 -2.37
CA ASN A 52 8.17 13.66 -2.16
C ASN A 52 7.38 12.53 -1.48
N TYR A 53 7.63 11.27 -1.85
CA TYR A 53 6.99 10.14 -1.18
C TYR A 53 7.43 10.01 0.28
N VAL A 54 8.73 10.09 0.55
CA VAL A 54 9.24 10.01 1.92
C VAL A 54 8.65 11.13 2.78
N THR A 55 8.68 12.37 2.31
CA THR A 55 8.20 13.53 3.08
C THR A 55 6.68 13.57 3.23
N LYS A 56 5.92 13.05 2.27
CA LYS A 56 4.46 12.93 2.38
C LYS A 56 4.03 11.84 3.36
N ASN A 57 4.74 10.72 3.39
CA ASN A 57 4.28 9.51 4.08
C ASN A 57 5.01 9.22 5.41
N THR A 58 6.10 9.91 5.70
CA THR A 58 6.87 9.74 6.95
C THR A 58 7.09 11.06 7.68
N LYS A 59 7.34 10.96 8.99
CA LYS A 59 7.95 12.03 9.80
C LYS A 59 9.44 11.72 9.90
N SER A 60 10.28 12.53 9.29
CA SER A 60 11.73 12.41 9.19
C SER A 60 12.40 13.80 9.15
N ASN A 61 13.74 13.87 9.20
CA ASN A 61 14.43 15.14 9.07
C ASN A 61 14.30 15.77 7.67
N TRP A 62 13.84 15.01 6.68
CA TRP A 62 13.55 15.52 5.34
C TRP A 62 12.30 16.41 5.30
N ASN A 63 11.37 16.25 6.26
CA ASN A 63 10.15 17.06 6.30
C ASN A 63 10.48 18.54 6.53
N GLY A 64 10.08 19.38 5.57
CA GLY A 64 10.41 20.80 5.51
C GLY A 64 11.79 21.11 4.92
N GLY A 65 12.51 20.10 4.42
CA GLY A 65 13.78 20.26 3.71
C GLY A 65 13.59 20.47 2.20
N GLU A 66 14.69 20.81 1.53
CA GLU A 66 14.80 21.00 0.09
C GLU A 66 15.84 20.03 -0.48
N LEU A 67 15.47 19.27 -1.52
CA LEU A 67 16.38 18.36 -2.22
C LEU A 67 17.20 19.13 -3.27
N LYS A 68 18.54 18.99 -3.23
CA LYS A 68 19.45 19.65 -4.18
C LYS A 68 20.40 18.64 -4.81
N PHE A 69 20.56 18.71 -6.13
CA PHE A 69 21.62 17.99 -6.82
C PHE A 69 22.99 18.50 -6.36
N ASP A 70 23.91 17.60 -6.03
CA ASP A 70 25.27 17.95 -5.64
C ASP A 70 26.30 17.61 -6.73
N ARG A 71 26.45 16.32 -7.09
CA ARG A 71 27.49 15.89 -8.04
C ARG A 71 27.13 14.63 -8.81
N VAL A 72 27.78 14.48 -9.96
CA VAL A 72 27.88 13.19 -10.68
C VAL A 72 28.93 12.34 -9.98
N LEU A 73 28.66 11.05 -9.83
CA LEU A 73 29.56 10.07 -9.27
C LEU A 73 30.06 9.13 -10.36
N TYR A 74 31.33 8.74 -10.24
CA TYR A 74 32.03 7.96 -11.25
C TYR A 74 32.62 6.69 -10.63
N ASP A 75 32.91 5.69 -11.47
CA ASP A 75 33.82 4.62 -11.10
C ASP A 75 35.29 5.05 -11.24
N TYR A 76 36.20 4.13 -10.88
CA TYR A 76 37.64 4.34 -10.96
C TYR A 76 38.17 4.48 -12.40
N LYS A 77 37.35 4.19 -13.42
CA LYS A 77 37.66 4.37 -14.85
C LYS A 77 37.05 5.66 -15.44
N GLY A 78 36.32 6.44 -14.63
CA GLY A 78 35.71 7.70 -15.06
C GLY A 78 34.34 7.52 -15.74
N LYS A 79 33.71 6.35 -15.65
CA LYS A 79 32.35 6.12 -16.16
C LYS A 79 31.33 6.55 -15.12
N ILE A 80 30.24 7.19 -15.56
CA ILE A 80 29.15 7.62 -14.67
C ILE A 80 28.50 6.39 -14.03
N THR A 81 28.46 6.37 -12.70
CA THR A 81 27.82 5.32 -11.91
C THR A 81 26.53 5.78 -11.24
N ALA A 82 26.50 7.02 -10.74
CA ALA A 82 25.38 7.54 -9.96
C ALA A 82 25.32 9.07 -9.90
N TYR A 83 24.28 9.60 -9.28
CA TYR A 83 24.07 11.02 -9.03
C TYR A 83 23.72 11.22 -7.54
N LEU A 84 24.44 12.12 -6.87
CA LEU A 84 24.24 12.45 -5.46
C LEU A 84 23.36 13.69 -5.31
N PHE A 85 22.35 13.59 -4.46
CA PHE A 85 21.48 14.68 -4.03
C PHE A 85 21.53 14.82 -2.51
N ILE A 86 21.52 16.06 -2.03
CA ILE A 86 21.61 16.42 -0.61
C ILE A 86 20.32 17.12 -0.19
N ILE A 87 19.77 16.70 0.95
CA ILE A 87 18.61 17.33 1.56
C ILE A 87 19.10 18.41 2.52
N HIS A 88 18.65 19.64 2.32
CA HIS A 88 18.95 20.76 3.21
C HIS A 88 17.70 21.17 3.96
N LYS A 89 17.77 21.21 5.29
CA LYS A 89 16.74 21.80 6.14
C LYS A 89 17.34 22.96 6.90
N GLU A 90 16.74 24.14 6.78
CA GLU A 90 17.26 25.37 7.41
C GLU A 90 18.74 25.64 7.08
N GLN A 91 19.16 25.34 5.84
CA GLN A 91 20.54 25.46 5.34
C GLN A 91 21.56 24.45 5.92
N VAL A 92 21.11 23.44 6.67
CA VAL A 92 21.96 22.37 7.21
C VAL A 92 21.71 21.06 6.45
N GLU A 93 22.78 20.32 6.13
CA GLU A 93 22.67 18.96 5.58
C GLU A 93 21.86 18.08 6.55
N SER A 94 20.76 17.51 6.06
CA SER A 94 19.79 16.74 6.86
C SER A 94 19.52 15.36 6.27
N GLY A 95 20.48 14.85 5.50
CA GLY A 95 20.43 13.58 4.78
C GLY A 95 20.78 13.71 3.31
N PHE A 96 20.82 12.57 2.63
CA PHE A 96 21.17 12.48 1.21
C PHE A 96 20.41 11.34 0.53
N LEU A 97 20.41 11.36 -0.80
CA LEU A 97 20.04 10.22 -1.62
C LEU A 97 20.95 10.12 -2.85
N ILE A 98 21.26 8.90 -3.27
CA ILE A 98 22.05 8.57 -4.45
C ILE A 98 21.17 7.80 -5.42
N THR A 99 21.02 8.30 -6.64
CA THR A 99 20.27 7.63 -7.71
C THR A 99 21.22 7.04 -8.74
N SER A 100 20.82 5.97 -9.40
CA SER A 100 21.67 5.32 -10.40
C SER A 100 21.89 6.17 -11.66
N GLY A 101 23.10 6.09 -12.18
CA GLY A 101 23.50 6.58 -13.50
C GLY A 101 23.57 5.47 -14.56
N ASN A 102 23.32 4.20 -14.20
CA ASN A 102 23.46 3.05 -15.10
C ASN A 102 22.10 2.39 -15.36
N LYS A 103 21.71 2.27 -16.63
CA LYS A 103 20.41 1.69 -17.05
C LYS A 103 20.22 0.24 -16.63
N ASN A 104 21.31 -0.51 -16.42
CA ASN A 104 21.22 -1.93 -16.02
C ASN A 104 20.90 -2.11 -14.53
N ILE A 105 21.11 -1.08 -13.71
CA ILE A 105 20.86 -1.07 -12.27
C ILE A 105 20.16 0.25 -11.96
N SER A 106 18.87 0.41 -12.31
CA SER A 106 18.13 1.67 -12.12
C SER A 106 17.64 1.87 -10.67
N GLY A 107 17.30 3.11 -10.31
CA GLY A 107 16.63 3.42 -9.04
C GLY A 107 17.41 4.26 -8.05
N ILE A 108 16.82 4.38 -6.85
CA ILE A 108 17.50 4.90 -5.66
C ILE A 108 18.45 3.82 -5.16
N LEU A 109 19.75 4.11 -5.16
CA LEU A 109 20.81 3.18 -4.76
C LEU A 109 21.13 3.28 -3.27
N GLU A 110 21.11 4.48 -2.71
CA GLU A 110 21.40 4.72 -1.30
C GLU A 110 20.63 5.95 -0.82
N SER A 111 20.22 5.99 0.44
CA SER A 111 19.71 7.22 1.05
C SER A 111 19.79 7.17 2.57
N ALA A 112 20.01 8.32 3.19
CA ALA A 112 20.00 8.48 4.64
C ALA A 112 19.07 9.62 5.06
N ARG A 113 18.32 9.40 6.14
CA ARG A 113 17.35 10.38 6.68
C ARG A 113 17.97 11.37 7.65
N GLU A 114 19.26 11.24 7.94
CA GLU A 114 20.03 12.10 8.83
C GLU A 114 21.51 12.06 8.47
N GLY A 115 22.29 12.96 9.07
CA GLY A 115 23.73 13.04 8.86
C GLY A 115 24.16 13.72 7.56
N ASN A 116 25.48 13.85 7.41
CA ASN A 116 26.11 14.40 6.21
C ASN A 116 26.15 13.35 5.10
N ASN A 117 26.23 13.82 3.86
CA ASN A 117 26.51 12.95 2.72
C ASN A 117 27.89 12.28 2.83
N PRO A 118 28.10 11.09 2.23
CA PRO A 118 29.36 10.36 2.36
C PRO A 118 30.57 11.13 1.83
N TYR A 119 30.39 12.01 0.84
CA TYR A 119 31.47 12.79 0.24
C TYR A 119 31.66 14.18 0.88
N HIS A 120 31.16 14.37 2.10
CA HIS A 120 31.37 15.61 2.84
C HIS A 120 32.88 15.86 3.03
N GLY A 121 33.37 17.02 2.57
CA GLY A 121 34.79 17.35 2.57
C GLY A 121 35.65 16.68 1.48
N VAL A 122 35.04 15.89 0.58
CA VAL A 122 35.73 15.30 -0.59
C VAL A 122 35.47 16.16 -1.82
N ALA A 123 36.53 16.50 -2.58
CA ALA A 123 36.38 17.22 -3.84
C ALA A 123 35.54 16.42 -4.85
N LYS A 124 34.71 17.11 -5.65
CA LYS A 124 33.69 16.47 -6.50
C LYS A 124 34.32 15.51 -7.51
N GLU A 125 35.39 15.94 -8.15
CA GLU A 125 36.20 15.21 -9.12
C GLU A 125 36.93 13.97 -8.55
N ASN A 126 37.07 13.90 -7.22
CA ASN A 126 37.75 12.79 -6.55
C ASN A 126 36.78 11.72 -6.03
N SER A 127 35.48 11.92 -6.19
CA SER A 127 34.45 11.03 -5.62
C SER A 127 34.29 9.77 -6.47
N ILE A 128 34.53 8.60 -5.89
CA ILE A 128 34.45 7.30 -6.56
C ILE A 128 33.38 6.44 -5.89
N TYR A 129 32.32 6.13 -6.64
CA TYR A 129 31.17 5.37 -6.16
C TYR A 129 31.01 4.08 -6.96
N LEU A 130 31.15 2.94 -6.29
CA LEU A 130 31.10 1.62 -6.94
C LEU A 130 29.82 0.83 -6.59
N GLY A 131 28.87 1.47 -5.90
CA GLY A 131 27.68 0.88 -5.31
C GLY A 131 27.47 1.34 -3.87
N PRO A 132 26.36 0.94 -3.22
CA PRO A 132 26.03 1.38 -1.87
C PRO A 132 27.15 1.06 -0.86
N LEU A 133 27.43 1.96 0.08
CA LEU A 133 28.54 1.90 1.06
C LEU A 133 29.97 1.85 0.46
N THR A 134 30.13 1.72 -0.85
CA THR A 134 31.44 1.67 -1.52
C THR A 134 31.88 3.07 -1.94
N HIS A 135 32.15 3.88 -0.91
CA HIS A 135 32.57 5.26 -1.06
C HIS A 135 34.09 5.35 -1.02
N TYR A 136 34.68 5.72 -2.13
CA TYR A 136 36.13 5.90 -2.25
C TYR A 136 36.45 7.32 -2.69
N LYS A 137 37.64 7.79 -2.35
CA LYS A 137 38.20 9.02 -2.91
C LYS A 137 39.50 8.75 -3.64
N LYS A 138 39.69 9.38 -4.78
CA LYS A 138 40.97 9.40 -5.48
C LYS A 138 41.94 10.33 -4.75
N THR A 139 43.19 9.91 -4.58
CA THR A 139 44.22 10.76 -3.98
C THR A 139 44.69 11.83 -4.95
N ALA A 140 45.33 12.90 -4.44
CA ALA A 140 45.77 14.06 -5.23
C ALA A 140 46.77 13.72 -6.35
N ASN A 141 47.48 12.58 -6.26
CA ASN A 141 48.41 12.13 -7.29
C ASN A 141 47.73 11.25 -8.37
N ASN A 142 46.42 11.02 -8.26
CA ASN A 142 45.60 10.22 -9.16
C ASN A 142 45.98 8.73 -9.28
N ARG A 143 46.82 8.19 -8.37
CA ARG A 143 47.33 6.81 -8.44
C ARG A 143 46.77 5.87 -7.38
N GLU A 144 46.15 6.41 -6.33
CA GLU A 144 45.65 5.62 -5.20
C GLU A 144 44.19 5.97 -4.93
N PHE A 145 43.47 5.00 -4.37
CA PHE A 145 42.09 5.14 -3.93
C PHE A 145 42.03 4.89 -2.43
N VAL A 146 41.25 5.69 -1.70
CA VAL A 146 41.11 5.60 -0.25
C VAL A 146 39.64 5.36 0.07
N ASP A 147 39.38 4.35 0.89
CA ASP A 147 38.07 4.13 1.50
C ASP A 147 37.78 5.25 2.49
N ILE A 148 36.69 5.98 2.28
CA ILE A 148 36.41 7.19 3.09
C ILE A 148 36.01 6.86 4.53
N HIS A 149 35.55 5.63 4.80
CA HIS A 149 35.05 5.22 6.10
C HIS A 149 36.18 4.72 6.98
N THR A 150 37.15 4.02 6.38
CA THR A 150 38.31 3.46 7.10
C THR A 150 39.57 4.31 6.95
N ASN A 151 39.59 5.28 6.03
CA ASN A 151 40.78 6.04 5.61
C ASN A 151 41.95 5.15 5.14
N GLN A 152 41.69 3.90 4.75
CA GLN A 152 42.72 2.98 4.26
C GLN A 152 42.87 3.07 2.74
N ILE A 153 44.10 2.92 2.26
CA ILE A 153 44.39 2.78 0.82
C ILE A 153 43.85 1.43 0.34
N VAL A 154 43.22 1.45 -0.82
CA VAL A 154 42.54 0.30 -1.43
C VAL A 154 43.24 -0.11 -2.72
N GLU A 155 43.52 -1.41 -2.84
CA GLU A 155 44.05 -1.99 -4.08
C GLU A 155 42.99 -2.02 -5.18
N GLU A 156 43.42 -1.92 -6.44
CA GLU A 156 42.54 -1.94 -7.60
C GLU A 156 41.67 -3.22 -7.69
N SER A 157 42.20 -4.36 -7.25
CA SER A 157 41.47 -5.64 -7.19
C SER A 157 40.20 -5.56 -6.34
N LYS A 158 40.24 -4.81 -5.23
CA LYS A 158 39.09 -4.58 -4.35
C LYS A 158 38.08 -3.63 -4.99
N LEU A 159 38.53 -2.62 -5.73
CA LEU A 159 37.65 -1.73 -6.51
C LEU A 159 36.89 -2.52 -7.57
N VAL A 160 37.58 -3.39 -8.32
CA VAL A 160 36.95 -4.28 -9.31
C VAL A 160 35.89 -5.17 -8.64
N ALA A 161 36.23 -5.79 -7.51
CA ALA A 161 35.33 -6.70 -6.80
C ALA A 161 34.09 -5.99 -6.25
N SER A 162 34.23 -4.75 -5.79
CA SER A 162 33.14 -3.92 -5.25
C SER A 162 32.26 -3.26 -6.32
N ASN A 163 32.69 -3.19 -7.59
CA ASN A 163 31.97 -2.48 -8.64
C ASN A 163 30.73 -3.25 -9.13
N ILE A 164 29.57 -2.91 -8.57
CA ILE A 164 28.30 -3.54 -8.92
C ILE A 164 27.90 -3.29 -10.38
N PHE A 165 28.35 -2.18 -10.95
CA PHE A 165 27.98 -1.72 -12.30
C PHE A 165 28.72 -2.43 -13.42
N GLU A 166 29.80 -3.16 -13.10
CA GLU A 166 30.56 -3.98 -14.04
C GLU A 166 30.40 -5.48 -13.82
N ASN A 167 29.85 -5.89 -12.67
CA ASN A 167 29.71 -7.31 -12.33
C ASN A 167 28.55 -7.95 -13.13
N PRO A 168 28.82 -8.86 -14.10
CA PRO A 168 27.78 -9.40 -14.97
C PRO A 168 26.76 -10.24 -14.22
N LYS A 169 27.16 -10.88 -13.11
CA LYS A 169 26.24 -11.68 -12.28
C LYS A 169 25.24 -10.76 -11.59
N ILE A 170 25.71 -9.67 -10.98
CA ILE A 170 24.87 -8.68 -10.31
C ILE A 170 23.93 -8.02 -11.32
N ILE A 171 24.45 -7.58 -12.45
CA ILE A 171 23.65 -7.02 -13.55
C ILE A 171 22.57 -8.01 -13.99
N ASN A 172 22.90 -9.28 -14.16
CA ASN A 172 21.92 -10.30 -14.54
C ASN A 172 20.91 -10.60 -13.44
N ASP A 173 21.28 -10.53 -12.17
CA ASP A 173 20.36 -10.71 -11.04
C ASP A 173 19.37 -9.53 -10.93
N PHE A 174 19.86 -8.29 -11.08
CA PHE A 174 19.01 -7.08 -11.20
C PHE A 174 18.10 -7.18 -12.44
N LYS A 175 18.64 -7.59 -13.59
CA LYS A 175 17.85 -7.83 -14.81
C LYS A 175 16.82 -8.92 -14.62
N LYS A 176 17.12 -10.07 -14.02
CA LYS A 176 16.13 -11.13 -13.77
C LYS A 176 15.03 -10.70 -12.81
N ASN A 177 15.39 -9.94 -11.78
CA ASN A 177 14.42 -9.29 -10.90
C ASN A 177 13.52 -8.29 -11.64
N ASN A 178 14.00 -7.73 -12.75
CA ASN A 178 13.27 -6.79 -13.61
C ASN A 178 12.56 -7.46 -14.81
N GLU A 179 13.08 -8.57 -15.36
CA GLU A 179 12.62 -9.27 -16.58
C GLU A 179 11.57 -10.35 -16.28
N LYS A 180 11.56 -10.94 -15.06
CA LYS A 180 10.43 -11.77 -14.62
C LYS A 180 9.21 -10.94 -14.19
N LYS A 181 9.29 -9.61 -14.28
CA LYS A 181 8.19 -8.66 -14.00
C LYS A 181 7.41 -8.25 -15.25
N ASP A 182 7.20 -9.16 -16.21
CA ASP A 182 6.35 -8.85 -17.39
C ASP A 182 5.39 -9.95 -17.85
N LYS A 183 5.34 -11.12 -17.18
CA LYS A 183 4.33 -12.15 -17.49
C LYS A 183 3.32 -12.41 -16.38
N ASN A 184 3.68 -12.17 -15.12
CA ASN A 184 2.77 -12.29 -13.96
C ASN A 184 2.52 -10.95 -13.24
N SER A 185 3.10 -9.84 -13.71
CA SER A 185 2.98 -8.50 -13.13
C SER A 185 1.89 -7.63 -13.80
N ARG A 186 0.99 -8.23 -14.58
CA ARG A 186 -0.27 -7.57 -15.02
C ARG A 186 -1.23 -7.25 -13.87
N ALA A 187 -0.76 -7.29 -12.63
CA ALA A 187 -1.29 -6.54 -11.51
C ALA A 187 -1.17 -5.03 -11.78
N LEU A 188 -1.95 -4.52 -12.72
CA LEU A 188 -2.39 -3.13 -12.75
C LEU A 188 -3.29 -2.96 -11.52
N SER A 189 -2.70 -2.83 -10.34
CA SER A 189 -3.38 -2.14 -9.27
C SER A 189 -3.49 -0.69 -9.74
N GLY A 190 -4.71 -0.19 -10.01
CA GLY A 190 -5.07 1.24 -9.98
C GLY A 190 -4.82 1.95 -8.63
N GLN A 191 -3.75 1.56 -7.93
CA GLN A 191 -3.14 2.32 -6.87
C GLN A 191 -1.85 2.87 -7.39
N MET A 192 -1.67 4.18 -7.37
CA MET A 192 -0.33 4.73 -7.35
C MET A 192 -0.34 6.06 -6.59
N PRO A 193 0.40 6.18 -5.46
CA PRO A 193 1.63 5.45 -5.12
C PRO A 193 1.61 4.77 -3.74
N GLN A 194 1.76 3.45 -3.73
CA GLN A 194 1.90 2.65 -2.51
C GLN A 194 3.28 2.79 -1.88
N TYR A 195 3.54 3.90 -1.20
CA TYR A 195 4.67 3.98 -0.27
C TYR A 195 4.25 3.30 1.05
N THR A 196 4.92 2.22 1.44
CA THR A 196 4.74 1.59 2.75
C THR A 196 6.08 1.48 3.48
N LYS A 197 6.08 1.80 4.78
CA LYS A 197 7.25 1.68 5.64
C LYS A 197 6.82 1.16 7.00
N LYS A 198 7.59 0.24 7.56
CA LYS A 198 7.51 -0.12 8.99
C LYS A 198 8.92 -0.21 9.57
N TYR A 199 9.04 0.18 10.84
CA TYR A 199 10.29 0.09 11.59
C TYR A 199 9.97 -0.33 13.03
N ILE A 200 10.66 -1.35 13.52
CA ILE A 200 10.51 -1.92 14.86
C ILE A 200 11.43 -1.15 15.80
N GLN A 201 10.83 -0.37 16.70
CA GLN A 201 11.57 0.40 17.69
C GLN A 201 12.13 -0.50 18.80
N GLY A 202 13.32 -0.20 19.28
CA GLY A 202 13.91 -0.86 20.46
C GLY A 202 14.64 -2.17 20.18
N VAL A 203 14.88 -2.51 18.92
CA VAL A 203 15.88 -3.54 18.58
C VAL A 203 17.27 -2.96 18.89
N PRO A 204 18.15 -3.66 19.62
CA PRO A 204 19.55 -3.28 19.79
C PRO A 204 20.29 -3.26 18.44
N ASP A 205 21.32 -2.42 18.35
CA ASP A 205 22.21 -2.28 17.19
C ASP A 205 23.64 -2.61 17.66
N LEU A 206 23.89 -3.91 17.89
CA LEU A 206 25.14 -4.42 18.42
C LEU A 206 26.18 -4.59 17.31
N THR A 207 27.42 -4.22 17.64
CA THR A 207 28.53 -4.37 16.72
C THR A 207 29.33 -5.65 16.96
N TRP A 208 30.10 -6.05 15.97
CA TRP A 208 30.72 -7.36 15.85
C TRP A 208 31.59 -7.67 17.06
N THR A 209 31.18 -8.69 17.83
CA THR A 209 31.98 -9.17 18.98
C THR A 209 32.51 -10.58 18.75
N TYR A 210 31.63 -11.54 18.47
CA TYR A 210 32.00 -12.96 18.30
C TYR A 210 31.82 -13.47 16.87
N GLY A 211 31.15 -12.74 15.99
CA GLY A 211 30.71 -13.21 14.68
C GLY A 211 29.45 -12.48 14.22
N CYS A 212 29.20 -12.37 12.92
CA CYS A 212 27.99 -11.70 12.42
C CYS A 212 26.71 -12.41 12.88
N THR A 213 26.66 -13.73 12.78
CA THR A 213 25.47 -14.52 13.17
C THR A 213 25.07 -14.36 14.63
N PRO A 214 25.93 -14.63 15.63
CA PRO A 214 25.54 -14.45 17.03
C PRO A 214 25.22 -12.99 17.37
N THR A 215 25.84 -12.02 16.70
CA THR A 215 25.57 -10.59 16.91
C THR A 215 24.21 -10.18 16.34
N ALA A 216 23.92 -10.55 15.08
CA ALA A 216 22.63 -10.28 14.45
C ALA A 216 21.47 -10.94 15.19
N VAL A 217 21.67 -12.15 15.71
CA VAL A 217 20.65 -12.84 16.52
C VAL A 217 20.55 -12.25 17.93
N ALA A 218 21.64 -11.75 18.52
CA ALA A 218 21.60 -11.06 19.82
C ALA A 218 20.77 -9.78 19.78
N ASN A 219 20.78 -9.03 18.67
CA ASN A 219 19.86 -7.90 18.47
C ASN A 219 18.40 -8.38 18.58
N ILE A 220 18.04 -9.47 17.89
CA ILE A 220 16.67 -10.00 17.90
C ILE A 220 16.28 -10.54 19.29
N VAL A 221 17.16 -11.28 19.95
CA VAL A 221 16.94 -11.77 21.31
C VAL A 221 16.81 -10.60 22.29
N GLY A 222 17.66 -9.59 22.16
CA GLY A 222 17.66 -8.40 23.01
C GLY A 222 16.36 -7.59 22.91
N TYR A 223 15.72 -7.57 21.73
CA TYR A 223 14.38 -7.05 21.56
C TYR A 223 13.35 -7.87 22.36
N TRP A 224 13.43 -9.20 22.28
CA TRP A 224 12.50 -10.10 22.98
C TRP A 224 12.64 -10.11 24.50
N VAL A 225 13.80 -9.75 25.07
CA VAL A 225 14.02 -9.64 26.53
C VAL A 225 12.91 -8.82 27.22
N LYS A 226 12.38 -7.78 26.55
CA LYS A 226 11.30 -6.96 27.10
C LYS A 226 10.02 -7.76 27.44
N SER A 227 9.70 -8.76 26.62
CA SER A 227 8.51 -9.61 26.79
C SER A 227 8.85 -10.99 27.37
N TYR A 228 10.10 -11.41 27.25
CA TYR A 228 10.64 -12.71 27.68
C TYR A 228 11.90 -12.47 28.54
N PRO A 229 11.74 -11.98 29.78
CA PRO A 229 12.84 -11.41 30.57
C PRO A 229 13.98 -12.39 30.87
N ARG A 230 13.71 -13.70 30.92
CA ARG A 230 14.75 -14.73 31.14
C ARG A 230 15.72 -14.90 29.95
N LEU A 231 15.44 -14.28 28.80
CA LEU A 231 16.36 -14.21 27.67
C LEU A 231 17.49 -13.20 27.87
N ASP A 232 17.56 -12.49 29.00
CA ASP A 232 18.68 -11.58 29.29
C ASP A 232 20.01 -12.32 29.59
N GLY A 233 19.94 -13.64 29.82
CA GLY A 233 21.09 -14.47 30.18
C GLY A 233 21.56 -14.33 31.65
N TYR A 234 20.81 -13.63 32.51
CA TYR A 234 21.11 -13.45 33.92
C TYR A 234 20.30 -14.36 34.86
N ASN A 235 19.28 -15.07 34.36
CA ASN A 235 18.41 -15.95 35.16
C ASN A 235 17.88 -15.26 36.44
N GLY A 236 17.55 -13.97 36.37
CA GLY A 236 17.00 -13.21 37.49
C GLY A 236 17.99 -12.65 38.51
N ASN A 237 19.31 -12.73 38.27
CA ASN A 237 20.33 -12.09 39.14
C ASN A 237 20.97 -10.87 38.45
N THR A 238 20.37 -9.70 38.61
CA THR A 238 20.87 -8.41 38.11
C THR A 238 21.59 -7.60 39.19
N VAL A 239 22.66 -8.14 39.81
CA VAL A 239 23.78 -7.31 40.31
C VAL A 239 25.05 -8.16 40.41
N VAL A 240 26.10 -7.84 39.65
CA VAL A 240 27.48 -8.24 39.99
C VAL A 240 28.46 -7.10 39.68
N ASN A 241 28.99 -6.48 40.74
CA ASN A 241 30.31 -5.85 40.86
C ASN A 241 30.78 -4.86 39.78
N GLY A 242 30.08 -3.74 39.59
CA GLY A 242 30.74 -2.43 39.33
C GLY A 242 31.69 -2.30 38.14
N ILE A 243 31.63 -3.17 37.14
CA ILE A 243 32.35 -3.05 35.87
C ILE A 243 31.28 -2.83 34.79
N ASN A 244 31.32 -1.67 34.12
CA ASN A 244 30.45 -1.35 32.99
C ASN A 244 30.83 -2.24 31.79
N SER A 245 30.15 -3.37 31.64
CA SER A 245 30.09 -4.13 30.40
C SER A 245 28.62 -4.08 29.91
N GLY A 246 28.38 -4.01 28.60
CA GLY A 246 27.07 -3.62 28.04
C GLY A 246 25.94 -4.60 28.40
N PRO A 247 24.65 -4.20 28.29
CA PRO A 247 23.51 -4.99 28.74
C PRO A 247 23.30 -6.33 28.01
N TYR A 248 24.09 -6.65 26.97
CA TYR A 248 23.91 -7.82 26.10
C TYR A 248 25.14 -8.74 25.98
N ASP A 249 26.23 -8.50 26.72
CA ASP A 249 27.47 -9.30 26.60
C ASP A 249 27.24 -10.79 26.89
N LYS A 250 26.40 -11.10 27.89
CA LYS A 250 26.04 -12.49 28.21
C LYS A 250 25.16 -13.12 27.15
N VAL A 251 24.25 -12.36 26.53
CA VAL A 251 23.41 -12.84 25.43
C VAL A 251 24.32 -13.24 24.28
N LEU A 252 25.24 -12.36 23.88
CA LEU A 252 26.24 -12.61 22.83
C LEU A 252 27.11 -13.84 23.14
N ALA A 253 27.72 -13.90 24.33
CA ALA A 253 28.60 -15.00 24.70
C ALA A 253 27.88 -16.35 24.74
N ASN A 254 26.65 -16.38 25.27
CA ASN A 254 25.85 -17.60 25.30
C ASN A 254 25.41 -18.03 23.90
N LEU A 255 24.93 -17.09 23.06
CA LEU A 255 24.56 -17.40 21.67
C LEU A 255 25.75 -17.94 20.90
N ALA A 256 26.91 -17.28 20.93
CA ALA A 256 28.12 -17.76 20.27
C ALA A 256 28.50 -19.18 20.73
N LYS A 257 28.39 -19.47 22.03
CA LYS A 257 28.62 -20.81 22.59
C LYS A 257 27.61 -21.84 22.09
N PHE A 258 26.30 -21.55 22.16
CA PHE A 258 25.26 -22.51 21.75
C PHE A 258 25.23 -22.72 20.23
N MET A 259 25.60 -21.71 19.46
CA MET A 259 25.70 -21.74 18.00
C MET A 259 27.02 -22.33 17.50
N GLU A 260 27.94 -22.73 18.40
CA GLU A 260 29.24 -23.30 18.04
C GLU A 260 30.07 -22.37 17.13
N THR A 261 30.01 -21.05 17.37
CA THR A 261 30.76 -20.04 16.61
C THR A 261 32.27 -20.23 16.80
N THR A 262 33.03 -20.22 15.69
CA THR A 262 34.49 -20.41 15.73
C THR A 262 35.21 -19.16 16.30
N PRO A 263 36.48 -19.27 16.74
CA PRO A 263 37.26 -18.11 17.19
C PRO A 263 37.40 -17.00 16.14
N GLU A 264 37.37 -17.35 14.85
CA GLU A 264 37.41 -16.42 13.71
C GLU A 264 36.03 -15.80 13.42
N GLY A 265 34.99 -16.24 14.13
CA GLY A 265 33.63 -15.71 14.07
C GLY A 265 32.72 -16.35 13.04
N ALA A 266 33.09 -17.50 12.49
CA ALA A 266 32.25 -18.25 11.56
C ALA A 266 31.18 -19.06 12.30
N THR A 267 29.94 -19.06 11.78
CA THR A 267 28.83 -19.87 12.31
C THR A 267 28.09 -20.53 11.15
N TYR A 268 27.94 -21.84 11.18
CA TYR A 268 27.11 -22.55 10.19
C TYR A 268 25.62 -22.29 10.46
N ALA A 269 24.83 -22.02 9.42
CA ALA A 269 23.41 -21.67 9.55
C ALA A 269 22.60 -22.69 10.38
N THR A 270 22.82 -23.99 10.17
CA THR A 270 22.16 -25.06 10.95
C THR A 270 22.51 -25.01 12.44
N LYS A 271 23.79 -24.76 12.76
CA LYS A 271 24.26 -24.58 14.14
C LYS A 271 23.72 -23.30 14.76
N GLY A 272 23.56 -22.24 13.97
CA GLY A 272 22.89 -21.01 14.38
C GLY A 272 21.44 -21.26 14.84
N ILE A 273 20.64 -21.95 14.02
CA ILE A 273 19.24 -22.28 14.35
C ILE A 273 19.15 -23.23 15.55
N GLU A 274 19.94 -24.32 15.56
CA GLU A 274 19.96 -25.26 16.68
C GLU A 274 20.41 -24.58 17.99
N GLY A 275 21.44 -23.73 17.90
CA GLY A 275 21.95 -22.96 19.02
C GLY A 275 20.93 -21.98 19.58
N LEU A 276 20.17 -21.30 18.70
CA LEU A 276 19.09 -20.42 19.11
C LEU A 276 17.97 -21.19 19.83
N LYS A 277 17.55 -22.36 19.33
CA LYS A 277 16.58 -23.23 20.02
C LYS A 277 17.08 -23.65 21.39
N LYS A 278 18.35 -24.06 21.50
CA LYS A 278 19.00 -24.41 22.77
C LYS A 278 19.00 -23.22 23.74
N TYR A 279 19.30 -22.02 23.25
CA TYR A 279 19.29 -20.80 24.04
C TYR A 279 17.90 -20.51 24.63
N PHE A 280 16.86 -20.48 23.79
CA PHE A 280 15.47 -20.25 24.23
C PHE A 280 15.00 -21.29 25.25
N ASN A 281 15.27 -22.57 24.99
CA ASN A 281 14.82 -23.65 25.88
C ASN A 281 15.62 -23.69 27.20
N THR A 282 16.93 -23.48 27.15
CA THR A 282 17.82 -23.69 28.32
C THR A 282 17.94 -22.44 29.18
N ILE A 283 18.17 -21.27 28.54
CA ILE A 283 18.33 -19.99 29.23
C ILE A 283 16.97 -19.34 29.43
N GLY A 284 16.21 -19.19 28.34
CA GLY A 284 14.88 -18.55 28.40
C GLY A 284 13.83 -19.39 29.13
N GLN A 285 13.93 -20.72 29.05
CA GLN A 285 12.86 -21.64 29.46
C GLN A 285 11.54 -21.31 28.75
N TYR A 286 11.64 -20.96 27.47
CA TYR A 286 10.52 -20.74 26.56
C TYR A 286 10.66 -21.66 25.36
N SER A 287 9.55 -22.14 24.81
CA SER A 287 9.58 -22.71 23.46
C SER A 287 9.89 -21.61 22.44
N VAL A 288 10.37 -21.99 21.26
CA VAL A 288 10.55 -21.06 20.14
C VAL A 288 10.25 -21.79 18.84
N ASN A 289 9.42 -21.19 18.00
CA ASN A 289 9.23 -21.62 16.62
C ASN A 289 10.19 -20.83 15.73
N ILE A 290 10.94 -21.54 14.89
CA ILE A 290 11.89 -20.96 13.95
C ILE A 290 11.57 -21.49 12.56
N GLU A 291 11.21 -20.58 11.66
CA GLU A 291 10.88 -20.89 10.26
C GLU A 291 12.00 -20.35 9.39
N GLN A 292 12.64 -21.22 8.61
CA GLN A 292 13.75 -20.91 7.74
C GLN A 292 13.28 -20.94 6.29
N HIS A 293 13.29 -19.78 5.64
CA HIS A 293 12.96 -19.63 4.22
C HIS A 293 14.24 -19.37 3.45
N SER A 294 14.63 -20.29 2.56
CA SER A 294 15.88 -20.17 1.80
C SER A 294 15.78 -20.76 0.40
N THR A 295 16.62 -20.25 -0.51
CA THR A 295 16.66 -20.69 -1.91
C THR A 295 17.14 -22.13 -2.07
N TRP A 296 17.80 -22.66 -1.04
CA TRP A 296 18.32 -24.03 -0.99
C TRP A 296 17.21 -25.08 -0.78
N ASN A 297 16.08 -24.67 -0.18
CA ASN A 297 14.92 -25.53 0.08
C ASN A 297 13.86 -25.51 -1.04
N LYS A 298 14.21 -25.02 -2.25
CA LYS A 298 13.33 -24.95 -3.45
C LYS A 298 12.09 -24.05 -3.32
N ASP A 299 12.09 -23.10 -2.40
CA ASP A 299 11.06 -22.05 -2.31
C ASP A 299 11.34 -20.94 -3.36
N PRO A 300 10.38 -20.56 -4.23
CA PRO A 300 10.62 -19.53 -5.24
C PRO A 300 10.94 -18.15 -4.63
N HIS A 301 12.06 -17.53 -5.05
CA HIS A 301 12.60 -16.22 -4.64
C HIS A 301 11.62 -15.03 -4.51
N HIS A 302 10.41 -15.10 -5.09
CA HIS A 302 9.46 -13.99 -5.11
C HIS A 302 8.68 -13.81 -3.78
N THR A 303 8.64 -14.82 -2.90
CA THR A 303 7.91 -14.80 -1.62
C THR A 303 8.70 -14.22 -0.45
N PHE A 304 10.04 -14.05 -0.56
CA PHE A 304 10.88 -13.76 0.62
C PHE A 304 10.71 -12.35 1.17
N PHE A 305 10.52 -11.35 0.31
CA PHE A 305 10.24 -10.00 0.80
C PHE A 305 8.88 -9.93 1.47
N ASP A 306 7.89 -10.67 0.97
CA ASP A 306 6.55 -10.68 1.53
C ASP A 306 6.53 -11.39 2.89
N ILE A 307 7.23 -12.52 3.03
CA ILE A 307 7.46 -13.19 4.32
C ILE A 307 8.18 -12.26 5.31
N TYR A 308 9.28 -11.63 4.87
CA TYR A 308 10.01 -10.65 5.68
C TYR A 308 9.08 -9.51 6.14
N LYS A 309 8.29 -8.97 5.21
CA LYS A 309 7.34 -7.90 5.46
C LYS A 309 6.23 -8.32 6.43
N GLU A 310 5.73 -9.55 6.34
CA GLU A 310 4.73 -10.11 7.27
C GLU A 310 5.27 -10.17 8.71
N GLU A 311 6.51 -10.65 8.89
CA GLU A 311 7.15 -10.69 10.21
C GLU A 311 7.35 -9.29 10.78
N ILE A 312 7.89 -8.35 9.98
CA ILE A 312 8.04 -6.96 10.41
C ILE A 312 6.68 -6.34 10.74
N ASN A 313 5.64 -6.60 9.94
CA ASN A 313 4.27 -6.15 10.18
C ASN A 313 3.68 -6.71 11.48
N ALA A 314 4.16 -7.84 11.96
CA ALA A 314 3.78 -8.39 13.25
C ALA A 314 4.71 -7.98 14.42
N ASP A 315 5.56 -6.97 14.23
CA ASP A 315 6.53 -6.46 15.21
C ASP A 315 7.54 -7.52 15.66
N ARG A 316 7.94 -8.39 14.72
CA ARG A 316 8.95 -9.43 14.91
C ARG A 316 10.19 -9.12 14.06
N PRO A 317 11.33 -8.73 14.67
CA PRO A 317 12.55 -8.55 13.91
C PRO A 317 13.08 -9.89 13.41
N VAL A 318 13.72 -9.87 12.25
CA VAL A 318 14.01 -11.08 11.45
C VAL A 318 15.51 -11.26 11.29
N TRP A 319 15.98 -12.51 11.29
CA TRP A 319 17.36 -12.80 10.96
C TRP A 319 17.48 -12.99 9.43
N LEU A 320 18.27 -12.12 8.79
CA LEU A 320 18.56 -12.16 7.37
C LEU A 320 19.98 -12.70 7.15
N ASN A 321 20.16 -13.53 6.12
CA ASN A 321 21.48 -13.89 5.62
C ASN A 321 21.62 -13.43 4.17
N THR A 322 22.85 -13.02 3.84
CA THR A 322 23.24 -12.72 2.47
C THR A 322 24.27 -13.72 1.97
N SER A 323 24.20 -14.08 0.70
CA SER A 323 25.27 -14.83 0.03
C SER A 323 25.75 -14.13 -1.23
N LYS A 324 27.07 -14.02 -1.38
CA LYS A 324 27.73 -13.38 -2.54
C LYS A 324 27.18 -11.97 -2.80
N HIS A 325 26.73 -11.26 -1.76
CA HIS A 325 26.29 -9.88 -1.86
C HIS A 325 27.50 -9.00 -2.18
N PRO A 326 27.42 -8.03 -3.11
CA PRO A 326 28.58 -7.20 -3.49
C PRO A 326 29.23 -6.44 -2.33
N ILE A 327 28.43 -6.10 -1.32
CA ILE A 327 28.86 -5.28 -0.17
C ILE A 327 29.07 -6.15 1.07
N PHE A 328 28.18 -7.10 1.30
CA PHE A 328 28.14 -7.89 2.54
C PHE A 328 28.76 -9.28 2.36
N ASN A 329 28.95 -9.73 1.13
CA ASN A 329 29.35 -11.09 0.80
C ASN A 329 28.50 -12.15 1.53
N GLU A 330 29.11 -13.01 2.34
CA GLU A 330 28.45 -13.96 3.23
C GLU A 330 28.32 -13.31 4.61
N HIS A 331 27.11 -12.94 5.02
CA HIS A 331 26.89 -12.14 6.21
C HIS A 331 25.51 -12.32 6.83
N SER A 332 25.41 -12.11 8.14
CA SER A 332 24.15 -12.13 8.88
C SER A 332 23.79 -10.72 9.36
N LEU A 333 22.53 -10.33 9.16
CA LEU A 333 21.96 -9.02 9.47
C LEU A 333 20.68 -9.18 10.30
N SER A 334 20.38 -8.18 11.13
CA SER A 334 19.08 -8.10 11.80
C SER A 334 18.14 -7.21 10.98
N GLY A 335 17.11 -7.78 10.38
CA GLY A 335 16.05 -7.02 9.73
C GLY A 335 15.10 -6.42 10.77
N VAL A 336 15.00 -5.09 10.79
CA VAL A 336 14.25 -4.31 11.79
C VAL A 336 13.16 -3.45 11.18
N GLY A 337 13.06 -3.43 9.85
CA GLY A 337 12.05 -2.64 9.16
C GLY A 337 12.07 -2.87 7.66
N TYR A 338 11.15 -2.21 6.95
CA TYR A 338 11.19 -2.15 5.50
C TYR A 338 10.71 -0.80 5.01
N GLU A 339 11.08 -0.47 3.78
CA GLU A 339 10.48 0.60 3.00
C GLU A 339 10.24 0.06 1.59
N GLU A 340 9.04 0.24 1.07
CA GLU A 340 8.74 -0.02 -0.33
C GLU A 340 7.93 1.12 -0.93
N PHE A 341 8.17 1.40 -2.20
CA PHE A 341 7.38 2.36 -2.96
C PHE A 341 7.35 1.98 -4.42
N PHE A 342 6.29 2.40 -5.11
CA PHE A 342 6.22 2.27 -6.56
C PHE A 342 6.58 3.58 -7.25
N ASP A 343 7.47 3.49 -8.23
CA ASP A 343 7.80 4.57 -9.15
C ASP A 343 6.90 4.50 -10.39
N PRO A 344 5.92 5.42 -10.55
CA PRO A 344 5.04 5.44 -11.71
C PRO A 344 5.74 5.76 -13.02
N THR A 345 6.91 6.39 -12.98
CA THR A 345 7.67 6.74 -14.19
C THR A 345 8.38 5.53 -14.79
N GLU A 346 8.78 4.60 -13.95
CA GLU A 346 9.45 3.35 -14.36
C GLU A 346 8.55 2.13 -14.28
N GLN A 347 7.33 2.31 -13.77
CA GLN A 347 6.38 1.25 -13.47
C GLN A 347 6.99 0.15 -12.59
N GLN A 348 7.79 0.56 -11.60
CA GLN A 348 8.64 -0.36 -10.84
C GLN A 348 8.48 -0.18 -9.32
N TRP A 349 8.38 -1.30 -8.62
CA TRP A 349 8.54 -1.36 -7.17
C TRP A 349 10.01 -1.30 -6.74
N TYR A 350 10.26 -0.43 -5.78
CA TYR A 350 11.49 -0.31 -5.01
C TYR A 350 11.22 -0.83 -3.61
N ARG A 351 12.09 -1.73 -3.13
CA ARG A 351 11.96 -2.42 -1.85
C ARG A 351 13.30 -2.42 -1.15
N SER A 352 13.30 -2.09 0.13
CA SER A 352 14.47 -2.12 0.99
C SER A 352 14.12 -2.74 2.34
N ALA A 353 15.00 -3.57 2.86
CA ALA A 353 15.02 -3.93 4.27
C ALA A 353 15.78 -2.84 5.04
N ILE A 354 15.23 -2.41 6.17
CA ILE A 354 15.97 -1.62 7.16
C ILE A 354 16.65 -2.64 8.08
N VAL A 355 17.98 -2.59 8.17
CA VAL A 355 18.78 -3.57 8.90
C VAL A 355 19.66 -2.90 9.94
N HIS A 356 19.87 -3.60 11.06
CA HIS A 356 21.04 -3.40 11.91
C HIS A 356 22.14 -4.33 11.41
N ASP A 357 23.28 -3.74 11.15
CA ASP A 357 24.48 -4.43 10.71
C ASP A 357 25.45 -4.58 11.88
N THR A 358 26.33 -5.56 11.78
CA THR A 358 27.31 -5.88 12.80
C THR A 358 28.61 -5.09 12.64
N TRP A 359 28.81 -4.33 11.55
CA TRP A 359 30.03 -3.55 11.35
C TRP A 359 29.93 -2.13 11.93
N ASP A 360 30.95 -1.69 12.66
CA ASP A 360 31.02 -0.34 13.26
C ASP A 360 30.94 0.80 12.23
N SER A 361 31.28 0.52 10.96
CA SER A 361 31.26 1.49 9.85
C SER A 361 29.88 1.72 9.27
N THR A 362 28.91 0.84 9.57
CA THR A 362 27.58 0.93 8.99
C THR A 362 26.74 1.90 9.82
N ILE A 363 26.09 2.85 9.14
CA ILE A 363 25.17 3.75 9.83
C ILE A 363 24.02 2.94 10.45
N LYS A 364 23.55 3.39 11.61
CA LYS A 364 22.37 2.79 12.24
C LYS A 364 21.16 2.84 11.30
N ASP A 365 20.37 1.77 11.30
CA ASP A 365 19.15 1.63 10.49
C ASP A 365 19.39 1.71 8.97
N TYR A 366 20.36 0.93 8.47
CA TYR A 366 20.75 0.96 7.06
C TYR A 366 19.67 0.40 6.13
N TYR A 367 19.41 1.10 5.03
CA TYR A 367 18.42 0.71 4.02
C TYR A 367 19.06 -0.17 2.95
N LEU A 368 19.03 -1.49 3.19
CA LEU A 368 19.51 -2.49 2.25
C LEU A 368 18.48 -2.74 1.15
N ILE A 369 18.81 -2.38 -0.09
CA ILE A 369 17.98 -2.69 -1.26
C ILE A 369 17.75 -4.20 -1.33
N TRP A 370 16.48 -4.58 -1.50
CA TRP A 370 16.12 -5.98 -1.58
C TRP A 370 16.61 -6.60 -2.88
N ALA A 371 17.48 -7.59 -2.77
CA ALA A 371 18.13 -8.23 -3.90
C ALA A 371 18.24 -9.76 -3.68
N PRO A 372 18.43 -10.59 -4.74
CA PRO A 372 18.43 -12.04 -4.62
C PRO A 372 19.57 -12.60 -3.77
N GLN A 373 20.57 -11.76 -3.49
CA GLN A 373 21.68 -12.07 -2.60
C GLN A 373 21.28 -11.99 -1.13
N ILE A 374 20.09 -11.47 -0.79
CA ILE A 374 19.38 -11.78 0.47
C ILE A 374 18.64 -13.09 0.20
N ASP A 375 19.31 -14.21 0.45
CA ASP A 375 18.87 -15.53 0.02
C ASP A 375 18.29 -16.39 1.15
N GLU A 376 18.21 -15.85 2.35
CA GLU A 376 17.59 -16.51 3.49
C GLU A 376 16.96 -15.52 4.50
N VAL A 377 15.72 -15.85 4.90
CA VAL A 377 14.88 -15.14 5.86
C VAL A 377 14.50 -16.12 6.96
N ILE A 378 14.91 -15.83 8.20
CA ILE A 378 14.69 -16.71 9.35
C ILE A 378 13.79 -15.99 10.37
N SER A 379 12.55 -16.45 10.47
CA SER A 379 11.54 -15.95 11.41
C SER A 379 11.75 -16.57 12.79
N ILE A 380 11.78 -15.75 13.85
CA ILE A 380 12.00 -16.19 15.23
C ILE A 380 10.78 -15.80 16.06
N LYS A 381 10.00 -16.80 16.45
CA LYS A 381 8.71 -16.65 17.15
C LYS A 381 8.79 -17.29 18.54
N PRO A 382 9.11 -16.52 19.60
CA PRO A 382 9.06 -17.03 20.97
C PRO A 382 7.67 -17.61 21.30
N GLY A 383 7.64 -18.73 21.99
CA GLY A 383 6.43 -19.48 22.34
C GLY A 383 6.10 -19.43 23.82
N THR A 384 5.53 -20.52 24.33
CA THR A 384 5.06 -20.67 25.71
C THR A 384 6.17 -20.81 26.73
N ASP A 385 5.89 -20.39 27.98
CA ASP A 385 6.72 -20.66 29.15
C ASP A 385 6.74 -22.16 29.47
N LEU A 386 7.91 -22.78 29.35
CA LEU A 386 8.10 -24.22 29.56
C LEU A 386 8.00 -24.63 31.04
N ASN A 387 8.02 -23.66 31.96
CA ASN A 387 7.84 -23.90 33.40
C ASN A 387 6.41 -23.64 33.89
N SER A 388 5.51 -23.18 33.02
CA SER A 388 4.12 -22.98 33.41
C SER A 388 3.40 -24.33 33.47
N GLU A 389 3.22 -24.88 34.67
CA GLU A 389 2.31 -26.00 34.88
C GLU A 389 0.88 -25.58 34.44
N ASN A 390 0.33 -26.24 33.42
CA ASN A 390 -1.09 -26.15 33.01
C ASN A 390 -1.65 -24.73 32.70
N SER A 391 -1.17 -24.03 31.66
CA SER A 391 -1.95 -22.90 31.13
C SER A 391 -3.10 -23.41 30.23
N LYS A 392 -4.30 -23.51 30.82
CA LYS A 392 -5.57 -23.88 30.15
C LYS A 392 -6.04 -22.90 29.05
N ILE A 393 -5.23 -21.89 28.71
CA ILE A 393 -5.58 -20.81 27.79
C ILE A 393 -4.35 -20.52 26.93
N TYR A 394 -4.46 -20.71 25.62
CA TYR A 394 -3.46 -20.27 24.65
C TYR A 394 -3.37 -18.75 24.66
N THR A 395 -2.17 -18.18 24.72
CA THR A 395 -1.99 -16.73 24.71
C THR A 395 -1.03 -16.31 23.61
N GLU A 396 -1.40 -15.27 22.86
CA GLU A 396 -0.57 -14.71 21.82
C GLU A 396 -0.61 -13.19 21.85
N LYS A 397 0.49 -12.57 21.43
CA LYS A 397 0.60 -11.13 21.27
C LYS A 397 0.96 -10.80 19.82
N GLY A 398 0.22 -9.89 19.22
CA GLY A 398 0.38 -9.49 17.82
C GLY A 398 -0.90 -8.88 17.26
N THR A 399 -0.78 -8.11 16.18
CA THR A 399 -1.92 -7.37 15.61
C THR A 399 -2.79 -8.20 14.67
N ALA A 400 -2.24 -9.23 14.02
CA ALA A 400 -2.96 -10.09 13.09
C ALA A 400 -3.44 -11.36 13.80
N ILE A 401 -4.74 -11.65 13.71
CA ILE A 401 -5.35 -12.89 14.19
C ILE A 401 -6.13 -13.47 13.01
N HIS A 402 -5.50 -14.36 12.24
CA HIS A 402 -6.05 -14.96 11.03
C HIS A 402 -5.86 -16.49 11.08
N TYR A 403 -6.57 -17.13 12.01
CA TYR A 403 -6.46 -18.55 12.27
C TYR A 403 -7.66 -19.32 11.74
N ASN A 404 -7.34 -20.42 11.05
CA ASN A 404 -8.27 -21.49 10.75
C ASN A 404 -7.56 -22.80 11.10
N TRP A 405 -7.81 -23.31 12.31
CA TRP A 405 -7.21 -24.55 12.78
C TRP A 405 -7.94 -25.80 12.26
N GLY A 406 -9.08 -25.62 11.56
CA GLY A 406 -9.95 -26.72 11.15
C GLY A 406 -10.29 -27.62 12.34
N ALA A 407 -10.16 -28.92 12.17
CA ALA A 407 -10.39 -29.89 13.26
C ALA A 407 -9.21 -30.04 14.24
N GLY A 408 -8.31 -29.06 14.29
CA GLY A 408 -7.12 -29.02 15.15
C GLY A 408 -7.18 -27.91 16.21
N ALA A 409 -6.04 -27.61 16.82
CA ALA A 409 -5.91 -26.59 17.85
C ALA A 409 -4.49 -25.98 17.83
N PRO A 410 -4.26 -24.83 18.50
CA PRO A 410 -2.92 -24.32 18.74
C PRO A 410 -2.00 -25.36 19.40
N ALA A 411 -0.69 -25.27 19.15
CA ALA A 411 0.28 -26.19 19.73
C ALA A 411 0.19 -26.23 21.26
N GLY A 412 0.07 -27.44 21.82
CA GLY A 412 -0.05 -27.66 23.27
C GLY A 412 -1.48 -27.55 23.83
N GLN A 413 -2.48 -27.24 23.01
CA GLN A 413 -3.89 -27.27 23.42
C GLN A 413 -4.56 -28.60 23.05
N PRO A 414 -5.62 -29.01 23.78
CA PRO A 414 -6.47 -30.11 23.35
C PRO A 414 -7.18 -29.74 22.05
N LYS A 415 -7.50 -30.75 21.23
CA LYS A 415 -8.23 -30.56 19.96
C LYS A 415 -9.54 -29.78 20.15
N ASP A 416 -10.26 -30.09 21.21
CA ASP A 416 -11.56 -29.50 21.56
C ASP A 416 -11.47 -28.95 22.99
N LYS A 417 -12.40 -28.05 23.37
CA LYS A 417 -12.51 -27.48 24.73
C LYS A 417 -11.28 -26.68 25.18
N PHE A 418 -10.72 -25.89 24.26
CA PHE A 418 -9.64 -24.97 24.58
C PHE A 418 -10.11 -23.52 24.57
N GLN A 419 -9.31 -22.64 25.17
CA GLN A 419 -9.52 -21.20 25.14
C GLN A 419 -8.26 -20.52 24.60
N ALA A 420 -8.44 -19.37 23.99
CA ALA A 420 -7.36 -18.54 23.53
C ALA A 420 -7.58 -17.07 23.89
N LYS A 421 -6.49 -16.34 24.12
CA LYS A 421 -6.50 -14.91 24.42
C LYS A 421 -5.40 -14.21 23.63
N PHE A 422 -5.79 -13.17 22.92
CA PHE A 422 -4.91 -12.41 22.05
C PHE A 422 -4.79 -10.97 22.54
N ASP A 423 -3.55 -10.49 22.63
CA ASP A 423 -3.23 -9.08 22.82
C ASP A 423 -2.90 -8.44 21.47
N GLN A 424 -3.89 -7.76 20.88
CA GLN A 424 -3.77 -6.97 19.64
C GLN A 424 -3.55 -5.48 19.92
N SER A 425 -3.14 -5.13 21.14
CA SER A 425 -2.91 -3.73 21.52
C SER A 425 -1.89 -3.10 20.58
N GLN A 426 -2.25 -1.96 20.01
CA GLN A 426 -1.52 -1.35 18.91
C GLN A 426 -1.63 0.17 18.92
N PHE A 427 -0.75 0.80 18.16
CA PHE A 427 -0.81 2.24 17.90
C PHE A 427 -1.84 2.53 16.82
N LEU A 428 -2.85 3.35 17.11
CA LEU A 428 -3.88 3.77 16.15
C LEU A 428 -3.77 5.27 15.85
N LYS A 429 -4.10 5.64 14.60
CA LYS A 429 -4.27 7.04 14.23
C LYS A 429 -5.64 7.51 14.71
N SER A 430 -5.80 8.82 14.86
CA SER A 430 -7.13 9.37 15.11
C SER A 430 -8.04 9.11 13.90
N GLY A 431 -9.24 8.59 14.12
CA GLY A 431 -10.19 8.29 13.05
C GLY A 431 -11.32 7.39 13.49
N ASP A 432 -12.12 6.97 12.50
CA ASP A 432 -13.19 5.99 12.70
C ASP A 432 -12.72 4.61 12.23
N TYR A 433 -13.06 3.60 13.03
CA TYR A 433 -12.71 2.21 12.81
C TYR A 433 -13.94 1.33 12.98
N PHE A 434 -13.93 0.16 12.35
CA PHE A 434 -14.83 -0.93 12.69
C PHE A 434 -14.03 -2.14 13.14
N MET A 435 -14.57 -2.86 14.11
CA MET A 435 -14.12 -4.19 14.49
C MET A 435 -14.93 -5.21 13.71
N GLN A 436 -14.28 -6.24 13.17
CA GLN A 436 -14.94 -7.43 12.65
C GLN A 436 -14.25 -8.68 13.16
N THR A 437 -15.04 -9.63 13.65
CA THR A 437 -14.57 -10.98 13.98
C THR A 437 -15.29 -12.01 13.13
N LEU A 438 -14.63 -13.14 12.85
CA LEU A 438 -15.27 -14.39 12.42
C LEU A 438 -14.75 -15.48 13.34
N ALA A 439 -15.63 -16.08 14.15
CA ALA A 439 -15.23 -17.08 15.13
C ALA A 439 -16.14 -18.31 15.10
N ASP A 440 -15.50 -19.46 15.27
CA ASP A 440 -16.09 -20.77 15.53
C ASP A 440 -15.26 -21.34 16.68
N ASP A 441 -15.69 -21.34 17.94
CA ASP A 441 -17.00 -20.94 18.48
C ASP A 441 -17.10 -19.45 18.94
N GLY A 442 -16.92 -19.21 20.24
CA GLY A 442 -17.30 -17.95 20.90
C GLY A 442 -16.18 -16.93 20.95
N VAL A 443 -16.53 -15.64 20.90
CA VAL A 443 -15.60 -14.52 20.84
C VAL A 443 -16.03 -13.34 21.70
N ARG A 444 -15.05 -12.70 22.34
CA ARG A 444 -15.20 -11.43 23.04
C ARG A 444 -14.07 -10.49 22.64
N VAL A 445 -14.41 -9.23 22.38
CA VAL A 445 -13.42 -8.21 22.07
C VAL A 445 -13.57 -7.06 23.06
N THR A 446 -12.45 -6.65 23.65
CA THR A 446 -12.36 -5.48 24.53
C THR A 446 -11.42 -4.45 23.92
N PHE A 447 -11.89 -3.22 23.80
CA PHE A 447 -11.12 -2.06 23.32
C PHE A 447 -11.14 -0.96 24.38
N ASP A 448 -9.96 -0.51 24.84
CA ASP A 448 -9.81 0.50 25.90
C ASP A 448 -10.68 0.23 27.14
N ASN A 449 -10.62 -1.02 27.62
CA ASN A 449 -11.39 -1.55 28.74
C ASN A 449 -12.91 -1.64 28.52
N ASN A 450 -13.42 -1.28 27.33
CA ASN A 450 -14.82 -1.42 26.96
C ASN A 450 -15.02 -2.70 26.14
N LYS A 451 -15.97 -3.55 26.55
CA LYS A 451 -16.33 -4.73 25.77
C LYS A 451 -17.19 -4.32 24.58
N ILE A 452 -16.68 -4.50 23.38
CA ILE A 452 -17.32 -4.05 22.13
C ILE A 452 -18.00 -5.20 21.36
N ILE A 453 -17.56 -6.45 21.58
CA ILE A 453 -18.20 -7.67 21.08
C ILE A 453 -18.28 -8.66 22.25
N ASP A 454 -19.45 -9.28 22.47
CA ASP A 454 -19.70 -10.23 23.58
C ASP A 454 -20.59 -11.40 23.15
N ARG A 455 -20.05 -12.29 22.31
CA ARG A 455 -20.75 -13.53 21.91
C ARG A 455 -20.02 -14.74 22.47
N TRP A 456 -20.45 -15.20 23.64
CA TRP A 456 -19.85 -16.36 24.30
C TRP A 456 -20.74 -17.60 24.20
N THR A 457 -21.05 -17.97 22.96
CA THR A 457 -21.94 -19.08 22.60
C THR A 457 -21.41 -19.81 21.36
N ASP A 458 -21.72 -21.10 21.25
CA ASP A 458 -21.29 -21.99 20.17
C ASP A 458 -21.82 -21.50 18.81
N SER A 459 -21.00 -21.57 17.76
CA SER A 459 -21.36 -21.12 16.41
C SER A 459 -20.45 -21.71 15.34
N GLY A 460 -20.99 -22.13 14.19
CA GLY A 460 -20.19 -22.64 13.06
C GLY A 460 -19.55 -21.56 12.16
N GLY A 461 -18.88 -20.55 12.73
CA GLY A 461 -18.20 -19.49 11.98
C GLY A 461 -19.03 -18.21 11.78
N GLN A 462 -19.46 -17.59 12.88
CA GLN A 462 -20.29 -16.38 12.85
C GLN A 462 -19.44 -15.09 12.78
N ILE A 463 -19.91 -14.13 11.97
CA ILE A 463 -19.36 -12.78 11.90
C ILE A 463 -20.03 -11.86 12.92
N ASP A 464 -19.22 -11.12 13.69
CA ASP A 464 -19.68 -10.07 14.61
C ASP A 464 -18.92 -8.77 14.33
N ARG A 465 -19.57 -7.63 14.55
CA ARG A 465 -18.99 -6.31 14.25
C ARG A 465 -19.31 -5.28 15.33
N ALA A 466 -18.43 -4.29 15.47
CA ALA A 466 -18.65 -3.14 16.32
C ALA A 466 -18.08 -1.86 15.68
N LEU A 467 -18.70 -0.71 15.95
CA LEU A 467 -18.18 0.59 15.54
C LEU A 467 -17.29 1.18 16.63
N LEU A 468 -16.18 1.76 16.21
CA LEU A 468 -15.22 2.49 17.04
C LEU A 468 -15.06 3.88 16.42
N THR A 469 -15.98 4.80 16.72
CA THR A 469 -15.94 6.16 16.19
C THR A 469 -15.06 7.07 17.05
N ASN A 470 -14.43 8.08 16.43
CA ASN A 470 -13.62 9.09 17.10
C ASN A 470 -12.45 8.55 17.95
N VAL A 471 -11.85 7.43 17.52
CA VAL A 471 -10.64 6.86 18.13
C VAL A 471 -9.56 7.93 18.19
N LYS A 472 -8.85 8.02 19.32
CA LYS A 472 -7.80 9.03 19.52
C LYS A 472 -6.49 8.55 18.91
N TYR A 473 -5.59 9.49 18.65
CA TYR A 473 -4.23 9.15 18.24
C TYR A 473 -3.47 8.63 19.45
N GLY A 474 -2.91 7.41 19.39
CA GLY A 474 -2.17 6.86 20.53
C GLY A 474 -2.09 5.34 20.55
N ASN A 475 -1.55 4.81 21.64
CA ASN A 475 -1.62 3.38 21.95
C ASN A 475 -2.99 3.05 22.52
N HIS A 476 -3.62 2.01 21.98
CA HIS A 476 -4.91 1.51 22.43
C HIS A 476 -4.78 0.06 22.89
N SER A 477 -5.51 -0.28 23.94
CA SER A 477 -5.62 -1.67 24.38
C SER A 477 -6.69 -2.38 23.54
N LEU A 478 -6.35 -3.53 22.96
CA LEU A 478 -7.27 -4.35 22.19
C LEU A 478 -7.00 -5.81 22.50
N THR A 479 -7.97 -6.49 23.09
CA THR A 479 -7.85 -7.92 23.41
C THR A 479 -9.03 -8.71 22.88
N THR A 480 -8.73 -9.88 22.32
CA THR A 480 -9.74 -10.83 21.84
C THR A 480 -9.62 -12.12 22.65
N ASP A 481 -10.69 -12.49 23.35
CA ASP A 481 -10.83 -13.79 24.00
C ASP A 481 -11.65 -14.70 23.08
N PHE A 482 -11.29 -15.98 23.03
CA PHE A 482 -11.90 -17.00 22.20
C PHE A 482 -12.06 -18.31 22.98
N TYR A 483 -13.09 -19.10 22.65
CA TYR A 483 -13.14 -20.50 23.05
C TYR A 483 -13.61 -21.39 21.90
N GLU A 484 -13.12 -22.62 21.92
CA GLU A 484 -13.55 -23.71 21.05
C GLU A 484 -14.21 -24.79 21.92
N ASN A 485 -15.44 -25.21 21.59
CA ASN A 485 -16.10 -26.32 22.27
C ASN A 485 -15.81 -27.64 21.56
N SER A 486 -16.14 -27.74 20.28
CA SER A 486 -15.87 -28.90 19.43
C SER A 486 -16.17 -28.58 17.96
N GLY A 487 -15.38 -29.15 17.03
CA GLY A 487 -15.66 -29.00 15.60
C GLY A 487 -14.53 -28.31 14.85
N ASN A 488 -14.85 -27.27 14.08
CA ASN A 488 -13.88 -26.58 13.23
C ASN A 488 -13.45 -25.25 13.88
N ALA A 489 -12.29 -25.18 14.50
CA ALA A 489 -11.89 -24.00 15.27
C ALA A 489 -11.34 -22.87 14.37
N ALA A 490 -11.91 -21.67 14.49
CA ALA A 490 -11.49 -20.47 13.75
C ALA A 490 -11.51 -19.21 14.61
N ILE A 491 -10.60 -18.29 14.31
CA ILE A 491 -10.72 -16.88 14.68
C ILE A 491 -10.11 -16.01 13.59
N TYR A 492 -10.87 -15.02 13.17
CA TYR A 492 -10.40 -13.84 12.50
C TYR A 492 -10.84 -12.67 13.36
N SER A 493 -9.97 -11.69 13.59
CA SER A 493 -10.26 -10.58 14.49
C SER A 493 -9.46 -9.37 14.05
N ASP A 494 -10.15 -8.41 13.42
CA ASP A 494 -9.54 -7.29 12.72
C ASP A 494 -10.18 -5.98 13.15
N ILE A 495 -9.34 -5.03 13.56
CA ILE A 495 -9.70 -3.61 13.68
C ILE A 495 -9.29 -2.89 12.40
N VAL A 496 -10.25 -2.26 11.74
CA VAL A 496 -10.10 -1.77 10.36
C VAL A 496 -10.50 -0.30 10.30
N PRO A 497 -9.64 0.61 9.81
CA PRO A 497 -10.03 1.98 9.58
C PRO A 497 -11.18 2.04 8.56
N PHE A 498 -12.11 2.97 8.73
CA PHE A 498 -13.12 3.25 7.70
C PHE A 498 -12.44 3.49 6.33
N ASP A 499 -13.19 3.18 5.27
CA ASP A 499 -12.72 3.16 3.88
C ASP A 499 -11.68 2.07 3.53
N SER A 500 -10.98 1.48 4.50
CA SER A 500 -10.13 0.30 4.28
C SER A 500 -11.00 -0.95 4.11
N TRP A 501 -10.49 -1.96 3.43
CA TRP A 501 -11.23 -3.17 3.09
C TRP A 501 -10.66 -4.39 3.79
N LEU A 502 -11.48 -5.13 4.53
CA LEU A 502 -11.13 -6.43 5.08
C LEU A 502 -11.57 -7.54 4.14
N ALA A 503 -10.61 -8.28 3.61
CA ALA A 503 -10.84 -9.44 2.75
C ALA A 503 -10.79 -10.73 3.56
N TYR A 504 -11.78 -11.60 3.39
CA TYR A 504 -11.76 -13.01 3.77
C TYR A 504 -11.74 -13.86 2.50
N TYR A 505 -10.77 -14.77 2.38
CA TYR A 505 -10.57 -15.60 1.19
C TYR A 505 -10.99 -17.04 1.45
N TYR A 506 -11.71 -17.63 0.50
CA TYR A 506 -12.29 -18.97 0.59
C TYR A 506 -11.71 -19.85 -0.51
N PRO A 507 -11.20 -21.05 -0.21
CA PRO A 507 -10.59 -21.94 -1.20
C PRO A 507 -11.64 -22.72 -2.00
N ASN A 508 -12.71 -22.03 -2.42
CA ASN A 508 -13.82 -22.52 -3.23
C ASN A 508 -14.54 -21.36 -3.91
N LYS A 509 -15.40 -21.65 -4.89
CA LYS A 509 -16.11 -20.66 -5.73
C LYS A 509 -17.39 -20.07 -5.12
N ASN A 510 -17.79 -20.50 -3.91
CA ASN A 510 -19.14 -20.27 -3.40
C ASN A 510 -19.19 -19.54 -2.05
N LEU A 511 -18.05 -19.04 -1.54
CA LEU A 511 -17.93 -18.47 -0.18
C LEU A 511 -18.37 -19.47 0.91
N GLU A 512 -18.13 -20.76 0.70
CA GLU A 512 -18.54 -21.83 1.63
C GLU A 512 -17.47 -22.10 2.69
N GLY A 513 -17.92 -22.48 3.89
CA GLY A 513 -17.05 -22.82 5.01
C GLY A 513 -16.36 -21.63 5.66
N LEU A 514 -15.26 -21.91 6.35
CA LEU A 514 -14.41 -20.90 6.98
C LEU A 514 -13.38 -20.37 5.98
N PRO A 515 -13.00 -19.08 6.02
CA PRO A 515 -11.95 -18.58 5.16
C PRO A 515 -10.60 -19.24 5.50
N ILE A 516 -9.71 -19.33 4.51
CA ILE A 516 -8.35 -19.87 4.66
C ILE A 516 -7.32 -18.78 4.97
N ASP A 517 -7.65 -17.53 4.65
CA ASP A 517 -6.82 -16.38 4.97
C ASP A 517 -7.62 -15.08 4.98
N ALA A 518 -6.99 -14.03 5.52
CA ALA A 518 -7.55 -12.68 5.54
C ALA A 518 -6.50 -11.60 5.32
N LYS A 519 -6.95 -10.42 4.90
CA LYS A 519 -6.06 -9.28 4.62
C LYS A 519 -6.81 -7.97 4.74
N VAL A 520 -6.16 -6.96 5.30
CA VAL A 520 -6.65 -5.57 5.26
C VAL A 520 -5.98 -4.83 4.10
N LEU A 521 -6.78 -4.31 3.19
CA LEU A 521 -6.37 -3.50 2.05
C LEU A 521 -6.60 -2.01 2.37
N PRO A 522 -5.62 -1.13 2.10
CA PRO A 522 -5.80 0.30 2.31
C PRO A 522 -6.80 0.91 1.31
N PRO A 523 -7.48 2.01 1.69
CA PRO A 523 -8.39 2.72 0.81
C PRO A 523 -7.62 3.36 -0.34
N MET A 524 -8.27 3.42 -1.51
CA MET A 524 -7.67 3.96 -2.71
C MET A 524 -8.34 5.14 -3.37
N GLY A 525 -7.50 6.10 -3.77
CA GLY A 525 -7.98 7.36 -4.31
C GLY A 525 -8.80 8.14 -3.29
N VAL A 526 -9.53 9.14 -3.76
CA VAL A 526 -10.34 10.02 -2.91
C VAL A 526 -11.61 9.35 -2.38
N ASN A 527 -12.08 8.27 -3.03
CA ASN A 527 -13.31 7.57 -2.66
C ASN A 527 -13.07 6.28 -1.84
N GLY A 528 -11.80 5.94 -1.59
CA GLY A 528 -11.44 4.70 -0.90
C GLY A 528 -11.91 3.44 -1.66
N ILE A 529 -11.60 3.36 -2.95
CA ILE A 529 -12.01 2.26 -3.84
C ILE A 529 -11.44 0.91 -3.36
N LEU A 530 -12.17 -0.17 -3.59
CA LEU A 530 -11.62 -1.51 -3.54
C LEU A 530 -10.85 -1.76 -4.83
N LEU A 531 -9.66 -2.33 -4.69
CA LEU A 531 -8.85 -2.75 -5.82
C LEU A 531 -7.90 -3.84 -5.36
N GLU A 532 -8.05 -5.03 -5.92
CA GLU A 532 -7.09 -6.11 -5.81
C GLU A 532 -6.96 -6.78 -7.18
N ASN A 533 -5.73 -6.79 -7.71
CA ASN A 533 -5.40 -7.39 -9.00
C ASN A 533 -4.19 -8.29 -8.79
N ASN A 534 -4.42 -9.59 -8.84
CA ASN A 534 -3.40 -10.62 -8.61
C ASN A 534 -2.86 -11.18 -9.93
N GLY A 535 -3.35 -10.70 -11.09
CA GLY A 535 -3.01 -11.28 -12.38
C GLY A 535 -3.32 -12.77 -12.38
N VAL A 536 -2.34 -13.61 -12.72
CA VAL A 536 -2.49 -15.08 -12.70
C VAL A 536 -2.11 -15.75 -11.38
N GLY A 537 -1.95 -14.95 -10.33
CA GLY A 537 -1.56 -15.41 -9.00
C GLY A 537 -2.71 -15.39 -7.99
N ALA A 538 -2.37 -15.73 -6.75
CA ALA A 538 -3.28 -15.67 -5.62
C ALA A 538 -3.09 -14.39 -4.79
N PRO A 539 -4.11 -13.94 -4.04
CA PRO A 539 -4.01 -12.76 -3.16
C PRO A 539 -3.08 -12.96 -1.95
N THR A 540 -2.91 -14.22 -1.51
CA THR A 540 -1.95 -14.62 -0.46
C THR A 540 -1.40 -16.01 -0.77
N ALA A 541 -0.34 -16.42 -0.05
CA ALA A 541 0.28 -17.73 -0.23
C ALA A 541 -0.62 -18.93 0.17
N LYS A 542 -1.66 -18.71 1.00
CA LYS A 542 -2.57 -19.78 1.44
C LYS A 542 -3.76 -20.00 0.49
N VAL A 543 -4.04 -19.03 -0.37
CA VAL A 543 -5.17 -19.07 -1.30
C VAL A 543 -4.72 -19.75 -2.59
N PRO A 544 -5.51 -20.66 -3.18
CA PRO A 544 -5.18 -21.22 -4.49
C PRO A 544 -5.20 -20.12 -5.56
N ALA A 545 -4.39 -20.27 -6.61
CA ALA A 545 -4.32 -19.30 -7.70
C ALA A 545 -5.64 -19.18 -8.47
N ASP A 546 -6.33 -20.31 -8.65
CA ASP A 546 -7.61 -20.40 -9.35
C ASP A 546 -8.70 -21.02 -8.46
N GLY A 547 -9.97 -20.73 -8.77
CA GLY A 547 -11.14 -21.39 -8.19
C GLY A 547 -11.43 -21.00 -6.74
N PHE A 548 -11.07 -19.78 -6.36
CA PHE A 548 -11.33 -19.21 -5.04
C PHE A 548 -12.44 -18.16 -5.09
N SER A 549 -12.89 -17.74 -3.91
CA SER A 549 -13.80 -16.60 -3.77
C SER A 549 -13.37 -15.75 -2.58
N ALA A 550 -13.81 -14.50 -2.55
CA ALA A 550 -13.46 -13.56 -1.51
C ALA A 550 -14.65 -12.71 -1.08
N ARG A 551 -14.66 -12.31 0.20
CA ARG A 551 -15.57 -11.31 0.76
C ARG A 551 -14.74 -10.11 1.22
N TYR A 552 -14.90 -8.97 0.57
CA TYR A 552 -14.32 -7.70 0.97
C TYR A 552 -15.36 -6.88 1.71
N THR A 553 -15.04 -6.44 2.93
CA THR A 553 -15.94 -5.65 3.78
C THR A 553 -15.31 -4.29 4.10
N THR A 554 -16.07 -3.22 3.98
CA THR A 554 -15.68 -1.90 4.48
C THR A 554 -16.87 -1.19 5.14
N VAL A 555 -16.55 -0.18 5.93
CA VAL A 555 -17.52 0.77 6.49
C VAL A 555 -17.16 2.16 6.02
N LYS A 556 -18.12 2.88 5.46
CA LYS A 556 -17.93 4.24 4.93
C LYS A 556 -18.88 5.23 5.55
N ARG A 557 -18.45 6.50 5.58
CA ARG A 557 -19.35 7.64 5.85
C ARG A 557 -19.93 8.17 4.54
N LEU A 558 -21.17 7.81 4.23
CA LEU A 558 -21.91 8.22 3.04
C LEU A 558 -23.20 8.92 3.46
N PRO A 559 -23.37 10.22 3.19
CA PRO A 559 -24.64 10.90 3.38
C PRO A 559 -25.80 10.18 2.68
N ALA A 560 -27.00 10.22 3.25
CA ALA A 560 -28.20 9.73 2.56
C ALA A 560 -28.36 10.45 1.21
N GLY A 561 -28.51 9.68 0.13
CA GLY A 561 -28.44 10.23 -1.23
C GLY A 561 -28.42 9.16 -2.33
N GLU A 562 -28.31 9.62 -3.57
CA GLU A 562 -28.13 8.74 -4.74
C GLU A 562 -26.66 8.61 -5.09
N TYR A 563 -26.24 7.39 -5.37
CA TYR A 563 -24.86 7.03 -5.66
C TYR A 563 -24.78 6.21 -6.94
N VAL A 564 -23.67 6.37 -7.66
CA VAL A 564 -23.25 5.44 -8.70
C VAL A 564 -22.28 4.48 -8.07
N ILE A 565 -22.64 3.20 -8.07
CA ILE A 565 -21.71 2.11 -7.79
C ILE A 565 -21.17 1.56 -9.10
N ARG A 566 -19.93 1.09 -9.07
CA ARG A 566 -19.26 0.49 -10.22
C ARG A 566 -18.41 -0.67 -9.76
N GLY A 567 -18.82 -1.87 -10.12
CA GLY A 567 -18.10 -3.11 -9.89
C GLY A 567 -17.39 -3.56 -11.17
N ARG A 568 -16.14 -4.01 -11.04
CA ARG A 568 -15.40 -4.68 -12.11
C ARG A 568 -14.83 -5.96 -11.57
N ALA A 569 -14.96 -7.02 -12.34
CA ALA A 569 -14.37 -8.29 -11.97
C ALA A 569 -14.04 -9.14 -13.19
N ASP A 570 -12.91 -9.83 -13.07
CA ASP A 570 -12.57 -11.09 -13.71
C ASP A 570 -12.41 -12.08 -12.54
N ASP A 571 -13.38 -12.92 -12.18
CA ASP A 571 -14.59 -13.24 -12.92
C ASP A 571 -15.85 -12.55 -12.40
N GLY A 572 -16.44 -13.11 -11.34
CA GLY A 572 -17.77 -12.78 -10.84
C GLY A 572 -17.73 -11.76 -9.71
N ILE A 573 -18.78 -10.97 -9.59
CA ILE A 573 -18.91 -9.96 -8.54
C ILE A 573 -20.35 -9.85 -8.06
N ARG A 574 -20.54 -9.73 -6.76
CA ARG A 574 -21.80 -9.35 -6.13
C ARG A 574 -21.52 -8.25 -5.11
N VAL A 575 -22.33 -7.20 -5.10
CA VAL A 575 -22.18 -6.07 -4.18
C VAL A 575 -23.41 -5.96 -3.31
N LEU A 576 -23.18 -5.83 -2.01
CA LEU A 576 -24.17 -5.56 -1.00
C LEU A 576 -23.88 -4.21 -0.33
N ILE A 577 -24.93 -3.42 -0.15
CA ILE A 577 -24.92 -2.19 0.64
C ILE A 577 -25.92 -2.40 1.78
N ASP A 578 -25.44 -2.31 3.02
CA ASP A 578 -26.20 -2.53 4.24
C ASP A 578 -26.90 -3.90 4.30
N GLY A 579 -26.28 -4.90 3.68
CA GLY A 579 -26.80 -6.27 3.57
C GLY A 579 -27.75 -6.49 2.40
N LYS A 580 -28.12 -5.47 1.63
CA LYS A 580 -28.97 -5.60 0.44
C LYS A 580 -28.11 -5.75 -0.82
N VAL A 581 -28.35 -6.81 -1.60
CA VAL A 581 -27.72 -7.00 -2.91
C VAL A 581 -28.18 -5.90 -3.88
N VAL A 582 -27.23 -5.15 -4.43
CA VAL A 582 -27.46 -4.04 -5.38
C VAL A 582 -26.83 -4.27 -6.75
N LEU A 583 -25.93 -5.25 -6.86
CA LEU A 583 -25.32 -5.73 -8.10
C LEU A 583 -25.06 -7.22 -7.92
N ASP A 584 -25.50 -8.07 -8.84
CA ASP A 584 -25.25 -9.51 -8.78
C ASP A 584 -24.86 -10.06 -10.16
N ARG A 585 -23.59 -10.48 -10.26
CA ARG A 585 -23.02 -11.09 -11.45
C ARG A 585 -22.07 -12.22 -11.04
N TRP A 586 -22.61 -13.21 -10.34
CA TRP A 586 -21.88 -14.39 -9.87
C TRP A 586 -21.65 -15.44 -10.98
N THR A 587 -20.97 -15.04 -12.06
CA THR A 587 -20.71 -15.89 -13.24
C THR A 587 -19.31 -15.62 -13.78
N ALA A 588 -18.65 -16.66 -14.30
CA ALA A 588 -17.41 -16.58 -15.08
C ALA A 588 -17.49 -15.52 -16.19
N SER A 589 -16.48 -14.66 -16.29
CA SER A 589 -16.32 -13.71 -17.39
C SER A 589 -14.98 -13.01 -17.32
N ALA A 590 -14.35 -12.77 -18.48
CA ALA A 590 -13.24 -11.83 -18.58
C ALA A 590 -13.57 -10.46 -17.95
N PHE A 591 -12.53 -9.73 -17.55
CA PHE A 591 -12.63 -8.44 -16.87
C PHE A 591 -13.64 -7.50 -17.53
N ARG A 592 -14.74 -7.24 -16.83
CA ARG A 592 -15.81 -6.35 -17.30
C ARG A 592 -16.44 -5.55 -16.18
N GLU A 593 -17.10 -4.48 -16.59
CA GLU A 593 -17.68 -3.46 -15.72
C GLU A 593 -19.21 -3.51 -15.71
N ASP A 594 -19.77 -3.38 -14.50
CA ASP A 594 -21.19 -3.19 -14.24
C ASP A 594 -21.37 -2.00 -13.28
N ALA A 595 -22.23 -1.05 -13.66
CA ALA A 595 -22.50 0.11 -12.83
C ALA A 595 -24.01 0.33 -12.66
N ARG A 596 -24.39 0.82 -11.48
CA ARG A 596 -25.79 1.06 -11.11
C ARG A 596 -25.94 2.38 -10.35
N VAL A 597 -27.08 3.04 -10.52
CA VAL A 597 -27.54 4.05 -9.57
C VAL A 597 -28.22 3.33 -8.42
N ILE A 598 -27.85 3.69 -7.18
CA ILE A 598 -28.47 3.20 -5.95
C ILE A 598 -28.87 4.37 -5.06
N LYS A 599 -29.78 4.11 -4.13
CA LYS A 599 -30.14 5.05 -3.07
C LYS A 599 -29.65 4.51 -1.73
N ILE A 600 -29.03 5.39 -0.95
CA ILE A 600 -28.55 5.13 0.41
C ILE A 600 -29.40 5.96 1.38
N GLU A 601 -29.82 5.34 2.48
CA GLU A 601 -30.65 5.93 3.52
C GLU A 601 -30.07 5.64 4.90
N ASP A 602 -30.01 6.62 5.80
CA ASP A 602 -29.47 6.43 7.15
C ASP A 602 -30.15 5.28 7.92
N GLY A 603 -29.37 4.55 8.74
CA GLY A 603 -29.88 3.55 9.69
C GLY A 603 -30.17 2.17 9.11
N THR A 604 -30.02 1.97 7.80
CA THR A 604 -30.16 0.66 7.14
C THR A 604 -29.12 -0.37 7.59
N ALA A 605 -27.94 0.08 8.04
CA ALA A 605 -26.86 -0.78 8.52
C ALA A 605 -26.92 -1.07 10.04
N SER A 606 -27.87 -0.50 10.79
CA SER A 606 -27.85 -0.53 12.27
C SER A 606 -27.84 -1.95 12.85
N TRP A 607 -28.47 -2.91 12.16
CA TRP A 607 -28.48 -4.32 12.54
C TRP A 607 -27.07 -4.93 12.62
N ALA A 608 -26.13 -4.46 11.79
CA ALA A 608 -24.77 -4.98 11.73
C ALA A 608 -23.89 -4.45 12.88
N PHE A 609 -24.33 -3.42 13.60
CA PHE A 609 -23.53 -2.70 14.59
C PHE A 609 -24.26 -2.49 15.91
N GLY A 610 -24.99 -3.52 16.37
CA GLY A 610 -25.65 -3.49 17.69
C GLY A 610 -26.74 -2.42 17.85
N ASN A 611 -27.48 -2.12 16.77
CA ASN A 611 -28.51 -1.08 16.71
C ASN A 611 -27.97 0.36 16.89
N SER A 612 -26.78 0.66 16.36
CA SER A 612 -26.25 2.02 16.31
C SER A 612 -27.21 3.00 15.61
N ASN A 613 -27.29 4.24 16.12
CA ASN A 613 -28.06 5.35 15.53
C ASN A 613 -27.17 6.39 14.84
N GLU A 614 -25.89 6.07 14.63
CA GLU A 614 -24.95 6.93 13.91
C GLU A 614 -25.41 7.15 12.46
N LYS A 615 -25.36 8.41 12.01
CA LYS A 615 -25.75 8.78 10.65
C LYS A 615 -24.61 8.61 9.66
N ASN A 616 -24.98 8.48 8.40
CA ASN A 616 -24.10 8.31 7.26
C ASN A 616 -23.23 7.05 7.34
N ILE A 617 -23.46 6.11 8.25
CA ILE A 617 -22.60 4.92 8.36
C ILE A 617 -23.22 3.78 7.57
N HIS A 618 -22.48 3.30 6.56
CA HIS A 618 -22.93 2.25 5.66
C HIS A 618 -21.92 1.10 5.59
N LEU A 619 -22.44 -0.12 5.65
CA LEU A 619 -21.69 -1.35 5.47
C LEU A 619 -21.67 -1.69 3.98
N ILE A 620 -20.48 -1.89 3.42
CA ILE A 620 -20.34 -2.31 2.03
C ILE A 620 -19.64 -3.67 2.02
N GLU A 621 -20.26 -4.63 1.35
CA GLU A 621 -19.67 -5.94 1.11
C GLU A 621 -19.56 -6.18 -0.40
N VAL A 622 -18.36 -6.48 -0.87
CA VAL A 622 -18.10 -6.92 -2.23
C VAL A 622 -17.69 -8.38 -2.16
N GLN A 623 -18.52 -9.24 -2.74
CA GLN A 623 -18.23 -10.64 -2.94
C GLN A 623 -17.61 -10.82 -4.33
N TYR A 624 -16.58 -11.65 -4.42
CA TYR A 624 -15.80 -11.86 -5.63
C TYR A 624 -15.59 -13.36 -5.89
N LEU A 625 -15.74 -13.76 -7.14
CA LEU A 625 -15.48 -15.10 -7.65
C LEU A 625 -14.29 -15.03 -8.60
N GLU A 626 -13.29 -15.86 -8.35
CA GLU A 626 -12.26 -16.21 -9.31
C GLU A 626 -12.55 -17.65 -9.80
N GLU A 627 -12.69 -17.81 -11.11
CA GLU A 627 -12.91 -19.11 -11.75
C GLU A 627 -11.59 -19.72 -12.25
N SER A 628 -10.84 -18.96 -13.07
CA SER A 628 -9.55 -19.34 -13.63
C SER A 628 -8.83 -18.16 -14.30
N ASN A 629 -7.51 -18.27 -14.44
CA ASN A 629 -6.61 -17.35 -15.12
C ASN A 629 -6.41 -16.03 -14.37
N VAL A 630 -7.20 -14.99 -14.64
CA VAL A 630 -6.88 -13.63 -14.19
C VAL A 630 -7.78 -13.25 -13.02
N SER A 631 -7.17 -12.98 -11.88
CA SER A 631 -7.83 -12.43 -10.72
C SER A 631 -7.72 -10.91 -10.68
N HIS A 632 -8.84 -10.21 -10.89
CA HIS A 632 -8.91 -8.74 -10.77
C HIS A 632 -10.30 -8.32 -10.32
N VAL A 633 -10.40 -7.65 -9.16
CA VAL A 633 -11.63 -7.01 -8.67
C VAL A 633 -11.42 -5.53 -8.38
N GLU A 634 -12.40 -4.72 -8.77
CA GLU A 634 -12.49 -3.30 -8.42
C GLU A 634 -13.91 -2.94 -7.99
N PHE A 635 -14.03 -2.07 -6.99
CA PHE A 635 -15.30 -1.48 -6.64
C PHE A 635 -15.14 0.00 -6.24
N ASP A 636 -16.01 0.83 -6.79
CA ASP A 636 -16.06 2.26 -6.55
C ASP A 636 -17.50 2.70 -6.30
N ILE A 637 -17.66 3.72 -5.45
CA ILE A 637 -18.94 4.32 -5.10
C ILE A 637 -18.77 5.84 -5.09
N GLN A 638 -19.66 6.54 -5.81
CA GLN A 638 -19.60 7.98 -6.03
C GLN A 638 -20.96 8.62 -5.85
N GLU A 639 -21.03 9.80 -5.25
CA GLU A 639 -22.27 10.58 -5.24
C GLU A 639 -22.71 10.89 -6.67
N PHE A 640 -23.99 10.64 -6.96
CA PHE A 640 -24.52 10.77 -8.32
C PHE A 640 -24.59 12.23 -8.77
N TRP A 641 -24.97 13.12 -7.85
CA TRP A 641 -25.25 14.53 -8.15
C TRP A 641 -24.11 15.48 -7.86
N ASP A 642 -22.99 15.03 -7.29
CA ASP A 642 -21.91 15.92 -6.93
C ASP A 642 -21.15 16.40 -8.17
N SER A 643 -21.26 17.69 -8.50
CA SER A 643 -20.57 18.31 -9.65
C SER A 643 -19.12 18.65 -9.37
N TYR A 644 -18.73 18.71 -8.09
CA TYR A 644 -17.40 19.15 -7.68
C TYR A 644 -16.29 18.24 -8.24
N TYR A 645 -16.63 16.98 -8.55
CA TYR A 645 -15.67 15.97 -9.00
C TYR A 645 -15.73 15.62 -10.48
N PHE A 646 -16.69 16.13 -11.25
CA PHE A 646 -16.77 15.90 -12.69
C PHE A 646 -15.99 16.96 -13.47
N GLU A 647 -15.09 16.50 -14.32
CA GLU A 647 -14.28 17.34 -15.21
C GLU A 647 -14.69 17.15 -16.68
N PRO A 648 -14.41 18.12 -17.57
CA PRO A 648 -14.73 17.99 -19.00
C PRO A 648 -14.22 16.70 -19.66
N LYS A 649 -13.06 16.22 -19.21
CA LYS A 649 -12.44 14.95 -19.66
C LYS A 649 -13.19 13.69 -19.27
N ASP A 650 -14.18 13.78 -18.38
CA ASP A 650 -14.88 12.60 -17.85
C ASP A 650 -15.92 12.03 -18.83
N GLY A 651 -16.29 12.81 -19.84
CA GLY A 651 -17.31 12.46 -20.82
C GLY A 651 -18.73 12.46 -20.23
N TRP A 652 -19.68 11.92 -20.99
CA TRP A 652 -21.05 11.72 -20.55
C TRP A 652 -21.15 10.51 -19.62
N LEU A 653 -21.87 10.69 -18.53
CA LEU A 653 -22.50 9.63 -17.76
C LEU A 653 -23.93 9.44 -18.28
N ALA A 654 -24.35 8.19 -18.48
CA ALA A 654 -25.70 7.82 -18.87
C ALA A 654 -26.29 6.84 -17.84
N ALA A 655 -27.43 7.17 -17.24
CA ALA A 655 -28.19 6.28 -16.37
C ALA A 655 -29.52 5.93 -17.07
N PHE A 656 -29.75 4.64 -17.31
CA PHE A 656 -30.95 4.11 -17.98
C PHE A 656 -31.88 3.45 -16.97
N TYR A 657 -33.18 3.70 -17.09
CA TYR A 657 -34.21 3.24 -16.16
C TYR A 657 -35.29 2.47 -16.90
N ASN A 658 -35.69 1.32 -16.37
CA ASN A 658 -36.73 0.46 -16.94
C ASN A 658 -38.16 0.97 -16.62
N ASN A 659 -38.37 2.28 -16.73
CA ASN A 659 -39.62 3.00 -16.52
C ASN A 659 -39.50 4.41 -17.13
N LYS A 660 -40.62 5.14 -17.18
CA LYS A 660 -40.73 6.48 -17.79
C LYS A 660 -40.37 7.65 -16.87
N ASP A 661 -40.15 7.39 -15.59
CA ASP A 661 -40.15 8.41 -14.55
C ASP A 661 -38.75 8.63 -13.90
N LEU A 662 -37.70 8.01 -14.47
CA LEU A 662 -36.32 8.05 -13.96
C LEU A 662 -36.22 7.56 -12.50
N GLN A 663 -37.02 6.55 -12.13
CA GLN A 663 -37.10 6.05 -10.75
C GLN A 663 -36.38 4.71 -10.57
N GLY A 664 -35.93 4.46 -9.34
CA GLY A 664 -35.36 3.18 -8.94
C GLY A 664 -33.91 2.97 -9.40
N PRO A 665 -33.39 1.73 -9.32
CA PRO A 665 -32.02 1.45 -9.73
C PRO A 665 -31.86 1.58 -11.24
N GLY A 666 -30.96 2.45 -11.68
CA GLY A 666 -30.63 2.64 -13.09
C GLY A 666 -29.36 1.90 -13.50
N ILE A 667 -29.26 1.47 -14.76
CA ILE A 667 -28.01 0.93 -15.36
C ILE A 667 -27.15 2.09 -15.82
N VAL A 668 -25.89 2.13 -15.41
CA VAL A 668 -24.99 3.25 -15.72
C VAL A 668 -23.94 2.87 -16.77
N LYS A 669 -23.74 3.76 -17.76
CA LYS A 669 -22.66 3.70 -18.77
C LYS A 669 -21.90 5.03 -18.79
N GLY A 670 -20.62 5.01 -19.18
CA GLY A 670 -19.79 6.22 -19.23
C GLY A 670 -19.54 6.87 -17.86
N GLY A 671 -19.12 8.13 -17.89
CA GLY A 671 -18.76 8.92 -16.72
C GLY A 671 -17.30 8.76 -16.28
N ARG A 672 -16.93 9.49 -15.21
CA ARG A 672 -15.54 9.69 -14.73
C ARG A 672 -14.68 8.45 -14.62
N THR A 673 -15.21 7.39 -14.03
CA THR A 673 -14.41 6.17 -13.82
C THR A 673 -14.68 5.07 -14.84
N SER A 674 -15.62 5.19 -15.77
CA SER A 674 -15.97 4.09 -16.68
C SER A 674 -14.84 3.69 -17.63
N LEU A 675 -14.71 2.38 -17.88
CA LEU A 675 -13.82 1.82 -18.92
C LEU A 675 -14.22 2.27 -20.33
N ASN A 676 -15.52 2.53 -20.56
CA ASN A 676 -16.07 2.90 -21.86
C ASN A 676 -16.64 4.31 -21.80
N LYS A 677 -15.83 5.30 -22.18
CA LYS A 677 -16.21 6.72 -22.19
C LYS A 677 -17.24 7.01 -23.27
N ILE A 678 -18.15 7.94 -22.98
CA ILE A 678 -19.12 8.46 -23.94
C ILE A 678 -18.74 9.90 -24.24
N ASP A 679 -18.11 10.16 -25.38
CA ASP A 679 -17.64 11.51 -25.72
C ASP A 679 -18.77 12.38 -26.29
N LYS A 680 -19.68 11.77 -27.03
CA LYS A 680 -20.80 12.43 -27.71
C LYS A 680 -22.11 11.77 -27.33
N LEU A 681 -23.13 12.59 -27.08
CA LEU A 681 -24.50 12.12 -26.89
C LEU A 681 -25.14 11.96 -28.28
N GLN A 682 -24.94 10.79 -28.91
CA GLN A 682 -25.42 10.44 -30.25
C GLN A 682 -25.77 8.94 -30.30
N PHE A 683 -26.95 8.58 -29.81
CA PHE A 683 -27.44 7.21 -29.78
C PHE A 683 -28.61 7.03 -30.73
N ASN A 684 -28.63 5.91 -31.44
CA ASN A 684 -29.76 5.44 -32.23
C ASN A 684 -29.89 3.93 -32.00
N TRP A 685 -30.86 3.55 -31.19
CA TRP A 685 -31.14 2.15 -30.86
C TRP A 685 -32.19 1.55 -31.81
N GLY A 686 -32.89 2.37 -32.61
CA GLY A 686 -34.01 1.91 -33.42
C GLY A 686 -35.04 1.18 -32.54
N SER A 687 -35.51 0.02 -32.98
CA SER A 687 -36.45 -0.81 -32.23
C SER A 687 -35.81 -1.67 -31.11
N GLU A 688 -34.58 -1.38 -30.70
CA GLU A 688 -33.86 -2.09 -29.63
C GLU A 688 -33.62 -1.18 -28.42
N SER A 689 -33.05 -1.73 -27.34
CA SER A 689 -32.80 -1.00 -26.10
C SER A 689 -31.29 -0.72 -25.87
N PRO A 690 -30.94 0.26 -25.00
CA PRO A 690 -29.55 0.58 -24.67
C PRO A 690 -28.78 -0.52 -23.93
N ASP A 691 -29.48 -1.46 -23.29
CA ASP A 691 -28.89 -2.55 -22.53
C ASP A 691 -29.92 -3.70 -22.41
N PRO A 692 -29.52 -4.98 -22.41
CA PRO A 692 -30.45 -6.10 -22.26
C PRO A 692 -31.31 -6.07 -20.99
N GLY A 693 -30.87 -5.36 -19.94
CA GLY A 693 -31.65 -5.14 -18.72
C GLY A 693 -32.69 -4.01 -18.82
N ILE A 694 -32.80 -3.36 -19.98
CA ILE A 694 -33.75 -2.29 -20.28
C ILE A 694 -34.71 -2.79 -21.36
N GLN A 695 -36.00 -2.62 -21.12
CA GLN A 695 -37.07 -2.90 -22.06
C GLN A 695 -36.96 -2.01 -23.31
N LYS A 696 -37.44 -2.51 -24.45
CA LYS A 696 -37.36 -1.82 -25.76
C LYS A 696 -38.12 -0.49 -25.76
N ASP A 697 -39.33 -0.50 -25.21
CA ASP A 697 -40.28 0.62 -25.20
C ASP A 697 -40.53 1.08 -23.75
N ASN A 698 -40.99 2.32 -23.54
CA ASN A 698 -41.38 2.85 -22.22
C ASN A 698 -40.23 2.96 -21.20
N PHE A 699 -39.01 3.25 -21.64
CA PHE A 699 -37.86 3.48 -20.77
C PHE A 699 -37.49 4.97 -20.68
N SER A 700 -36.61 5.33 -19.75
CA SER A 700 -36.08 6.69 -19.65
C SER A 700 -34.58 6.68 -19.36
N ALA A 701 -33.91 7.79 -19.66
CA ALA A 701 -32.50 7.94 -19.39
C ALA A 701 -32.15 9.35 -18.89
N LEU A 702 -31.11 9.43 -18.06
CA LEU A 702 -30.50 10.67 -17.62
C LEU A 702 -29.04 10.68 -18.07
N PHE A 703 -28.69 11.68 -18.88
CA PHE A 703 -27.33 11.95 -19.30
C PHE A 703 -26.79 13.17 -18.57
N MET A 704 -25.54 13.09 -18.12
CA MET A 704 -24.85 14.17 -17.41
C MET A 704 -23.42 14.33 -17.92
N LYS A 705 -23.01 15.57 -18.15
CA LYS A 705 -21.63 15.94 -18.47
C LYS A 705 -21.30 17.30 -17.86
N VAL A 706 -20.03 17.53 -17.51
CA VAL A 706 -19.49 18.87 -17.26
C VAL A 706 -18.68 19.29 -18.48
N GLU A 707 -18.77 20.56 -18.86
CA GLU A 707 -18.01 21.15 -19.96
C GLU A 707 -17.50 22.52 -19.52
N ASP A 708 -16.34 22.93 -20.05
CA ASP A 708 -15.80 24.27 -19.81
C ASP A 708 -16.08 25.16 -21.02
N PHE A 709 -16.94 26.17 -20.83
CA PHE A 709 -17.39 27.04 -21.92
C PHE A 709 -16.63 28.36 -21.91
N GLU A 710 -16.09 28.74 -23.06
CA GLU A 710 -15.65 30.13 -23.25
C GLU A 710 -16.85 31.08 -23.14
N PRO A 711 -16.72 32.25 -22.50
CA PRO A 711 -17.81 33.21 -22.40
C PRO A 711 -18.43 33.52 -23.77
N GLY A 712 -19.74 33.33 -23.91
CA GLY A 712 -20.47 33.66 -25.14
C GLY A 712 -21.83 33.00 -25.26
N MET A 713 -22.52 33.28 -26.37
CA MET A 713 -23.79 32.63 -26.71
C MET A 713 -23.54 31.28 -27.37
N TYR A 714 -24.26 30.27 -26.92
CA TYR A 714 -24.23 28.92 -27.48
C TYR A 714 -25.62 28.51 -27.96
N GLU A 715 -25.70 27.93 -29.15
CA GLU A 715 -26.90 27.28 -29.67
C GLU A 715 -26.83 25.78 -29.37
N PHE A 716 -27.79 25.30 -28.58
CA PHE A 716 -28.05 23.88 -28.34
C PHE A 716 -29.06 23.37 -29.35
N GLU A 717 -28.78 22.20 -29.91
CA GLU A 717 -29.64 21.47 -30.83
C GLU A 717 -29.79 20.04 -30.31
N VAL A 718 -31.03 19.65 -29.97
CA VAL A 718 -31.35 18.29 -29.51
C VAL A 718 -32.37 17.64 -30.43
N LYS A 719 -32.08 16.41 -30.83
CA LYS A 719 -33.01 15.50 -31.49
C LYS A 719 -33.28 14.34 -30.55
N ALA A 720 -34.54 14.06 -30.30
CA ALA A 720 -34.96 12.92 -29.49
C ALA A 720 -36.28 12.38 -30.01
N ASP A 721 -36.35 11.07 -30.08
CA ASP A 721 -37.55 10.27 -30.24
C ASP A 721 -37.62 9.39 -29.00
N ASP A 722 -38.46 9.66 -28.01
CA ASP A 722 -39.55 10.66 -27.96
C ASP A 722 -39.17 11.99 -27.24
N GLY A 723 -39.24 11.96 -25.91
CA GLY A 723 -39.30 13.14 -25.05
C GLY A 723 -37.92 13.55 -24.56
N VAL A 724 -37.69 14.85 -24.39
CA VAL A 724 -36.39 15.36 -23.93
C VAL A 724 -36.51 16.64 -23.10
N ILE A 725 -35.71 16.70 -22.02
CA ILE A 725 -35.47 17.92 -21.25
C ILE A 725 -33.97 18.15 -21.19
N VAL A 726 -33.52 19.35 -21.58
CA VAL A 726 -32.12 19.77 -21.46
C VAL A 726 -32.02 20.88 -20.41
N THR A 727 -31.18 20.67 -19.42
CA THR A 727 -30.89 21.62 -18.33
C THR A 727 -29.41 21.97 -18.33
N VAL A 728 -29.09 23.25 -18.11
CA VAL A 728 -27.72 23.73 -17.87
C VAL A 728 -27.64 24.36 -16.48
N ASN A 729 -26.48 24.20 -15.81
CA ASN A 729 -26.24 24.72 -14.45
C ASN A 729 -27.30 24.29 -13.41
N ASN A 730 -27.75 23.03 -13.49
CA ASN A 730 -28.69 22.35 -12.57
C ASN A 730 -30.11 22.92 -12.45
N PHE A 731 -30.42 24.13 -12.95
CA PHE A 731 -31.73 24.76 -12.71
C PHE A 731 -32.37 25.40 -13.94
N ASN A 732 -31.60 25.69 -14.99
CA ASN A 732 -32.14 26.34 -16.18
C ASN A 732 -32.50 25.30 -17.23
N LYS A 733 -33.78 24.91 -17.27
CA LYS A 733 -34.32 24.16 -18.41
C LYS A 733 -34.25 25.05 -19.66
N ILE A 734 -33.37 24.70 -20.59
CA ILE A 734 -33.23 25.42 -21.86
C ILE A 734 -34.12 24.80 -22.94
N ILE A 735 -34.42 23.51 -22.83
CA ILE A 735 -35.37 22.79 -23.68
C ILE A 735 -36.23 21.93 -22.75
N ASP A 736 -37.56 22.07 -22.84
CA ASP A 736 -38.53 21.30 -22.07
C ASP A 736 -39.59 20.74 -23.02
N SER A 737 -39.38 19.51 -23.48
CA SER A 737 -40.24 18.81 -24.42
C SER A 737 -40.47 17.37 -23.96
N TRP A 738 -41.05 17.20 -22.78
CA TRP A 738 -41.39 15.89 -22.22
C TRP A 738 -42.72 15.35 -22.76
N VAL A 739 -42.82 15.28 -24.09
CA VAL A 739 -44.00 14.85 -24.85
C VAL A 739 -43.55 13.98 -26.03
N PRO A 740 -44.42 13.10 -26.58
CA PRO A 740 -44.10 12.28 -27.75
C PRO A 740 -43.63 13.11 -28.96
N SER A 741 -42.69 12.58 -29.73
CA SER A 741 -42.14 13.28 -30.90
C SER A 741 -41.32 12.32 -31.77
N ALA A 742 -41.57 12.28 -33.07
CA ALA A 742 -40.85 11.45 -34.04
C ALA A 742 -39.44 11.99 -34.43
N GLY A 743 -38.62 12.37 -33.44
CA GLY A 743 -37.26 12.86 -33.68
C GLY A 743 -37.15 14.29 -34.21
N GLU A 744 -38.08 15.19 -33.87
CA GLU A 744 -37.99 16.60 -34.27
C GLU A 744 -36.83 17.33 -33.58
N VAL A 745 -36.16 18.21 -34.33
CA VAL A 745 -35.03 19.01 -33.84
C VAL A 745 -35.52 20.20 -33.03
N ARG A 746 -35.06 20.31 -31.79
CA ARG A 746 -35.37 21.40 -30.87
C ARG A 746 -34.12 22.23 -30.62
N LYS A 747 -34.23 23.57 -30.73
CA LYS A 747 -33.09 24.48 -30.60
C LYS A 747 -33.29 25.52 -29.50
N LYS A 748 -32.22 25.88 -28.80
CA LYS A 748 -32.22 27.00 -27.85
C LYS A 748 -30.85 27.66 -27.79
N GLN A 749 -30.84 28.99 -27.71
CA GLN A 749 -29.64 29.77 -27.47
C GLN A 749 -29.54 30.18 -25.99
N VAL A 750 -28.36 30.05 -25.40
CA VAL A 750 -28.08 30.38 -23.98
C VAL A 750 -26.65 30.93 -23.84
N TYR A 751 -26.47 31.93 -22.98
CA TYR A 751 -25.15 32.43 -22.63
C TYR A 751 -24.48 31.51 -21.62
N LEU A 752 -23.27 31.06 -21.91
CA LEU A 752 -22.49 30.19 -21.02
C LEU A 752 -21.08 30.73 -20.81
N SER A 753 -20.49 30.38 -19.68
CA SER A 753 -19.11 30.70 -19.32
C SER A 753 -18.62 29.77 -18.22
N GLY A 754 -17.37 29.34 -18.30
CA GLY A 754 -16.73 28.47 -17.32
C GLY A 754 -17.34 27.07 -17.26
N LYS A 755 -16.96 26.33 -16.21
CA LYS A 755 -17.46 24.98 -15.91
C LYS A 755 -18.97 24.99 -15.73
N THR A 756 -19.66 24.36 -16.68
CA THR A 756 -21.12 24.23 -16.75
C THR A 756 -21.48 22.76 -16.80
N ARG A 757 -22.43 22.35 -15.94
CA ARG A 757 -23.04 21.02 -16.05
C ARG A 757 -24.20 21.05 -17.04
N ILE A 758 -24.24 20.06 -17.90
CA ILE A 758 -25.32 19.77 -18.83
C ILE A 758 -26.00 18.48 -18.37
N SER A 759 -27.33 18.52 -18.22
CA SER A 759 -28.15 17.34 -17.92
C SER A 759 -29.23 17.18 -18.99
N VAL A 760 -29.37 15.98 -19.52
CA VAL A 760 -30.39 15.62 -20.51
C VAL A 760 -31.23 14.48 -19.96
N LYS A 761 -32.51 14.73 -19.73
CA LYS A 761 -33.49 13.66 -19.49
C LYS A 761 -34.06 13.24 -20.83
N TYR A 762 -34.20 11.95 -21.04
CA TYR A 762 -34.73 11.32 -22.24
C TYR A 762 -35.85 10.35 -21.87
N LEU A 763 -36.90 10.31 -22.67
CA LEU A 763 -38.04 9.41 -22.54
C LEU A 763 -38.24 8.70 -23.87
N GLU A 764 -38.29 7.37 -23.81
CA GLU A 764 -38.76 6.53 -24.91
C GLU A 764 -40.15 6.00 -24.56
N LEU A 765 -41.11 6.10 -25.49
CA LEU A 765 -42.43 5.51 -25.33
C LEU A 765 -42.59 4.26 -26.19
N GLU A 766 -42.75 4.41 -27.50
CA GLU A 766 -42.98 3.30 -28.43
C GLU A 766 -42.25 3.57 -29.75
N GLY A 767 -41.59 2.56 -30.31
CA GLY A 767 -41.04 2.63 -31.67
C GLY A 767 -39.51 2.77 -31.70
N ASP A 768 -39.02 3.76 -32.46
CA ASP A 768 -37.59 3.93 -32.74
C ASP A 768 -36.94 4.86 -31.71
N ALA A 769 -36.10 4.30 -30.83
CA ALA A 769 -35.41 5.07 -29.80
C ALA A 769 -34.14 5.77 -30.32
N ASN A 770 -34.08 7.09 -30.27
CA ASN A 770 -32.86 7.84 -30.59
C ASN A 770 -32.71 9.16 -29.83
N ILE A 771 -31.46 9.54 -29.54
CA ILE A 771 -31.11 10.83 -28.94
C ILE A 771 -29.79 11.38 -29.46
N GLN A 772 -29.78 12.66 -29.82
CA GLN A 772 -28.60 13.41 -30.21
C GLN A 772 -28.62 14.81 -29.60
N LEU A 773 -27.52 15.23 -28.98
CA LEU A 773 -27.31 16.62 -28.55
C LEU A 773 -26.03 17.18 -29.16
N ASN A 774 -26.14 18.35 -29.77
CA ASN A 774 -25.02 19.17 -30.22
C ASN A 774 -25.12 20.58 -29.65
N TYR A 775 -23.99 21.25 -29.44
CA TYR A 775 -23.94 22.67 -29.12
C TYR A 775 -22.74 23.34 -29.79
N LYS A 776 -22.92 24.61 -30.19
CA LYS A 776 -21.86 25.41 -30.81
C LYS A 776 -21.92 26.85 -30.32
N LYS A 777 -20.77 27.51 -30.20
CA LYS A 777 -20.69 28.96 -29.97
C LYS A 777 -21.22 29.68 -31.21
N ILE A 778 -22.03 30.71 -31.03
CA ILE A 778 -22.53 31.57 -32.10
C ILE A 778 -22.00 32.99 -31.90
N ASP A 779 -21.76 33.67 -33.01
CA ASP A 779 -21.19 35.03 -33.05
C ASP A 779 -22.18 36.11 -32.64
#